data_AF-A0A0S8K3L4-F1
#
_entry.id   AF-A0A0S8K3L4-F1
#
_cell.length_a   1.000
_cell.length_b   1.000
_cell.length_c   1.000
_cell.angle_alpha   90.00
_cell.angle_beta   90.00
_cell.angle_gamma   90.00
#
_symmetry.space_group_name_H-M   'P 1'
#
loop_
_entity.id
_entity.type
_entity.pdbx_description
1 polymer ?
#
loop_
_entity_poly.entity_id
_entity_poly.type
_entity_poly.pdbx_seq_one_letter_code
_entity_poly.pdbx_strand_id
1 'polypeptide(L)'
;MATGQEQQAGKLLSKAIYQEEVNGELDEAIKTYRLIVQQYPDNRKVSAEALLHLGICYEKIGMPQAYDTYQDIIDKYAEQQNEVALAKKRIDHLKAYADDINEKAEQHLKKGNELFRIWEYESAIKEYEKVIELKPNTLLAQNALYYIGQSWFKAGQFDAALAAFEKLINEFPGSNMTPVTELMLERVRLAKEKDKNIKSISNSSDKGYIIDPKTSIKYTKIKSYAGSNDQIVYTSGGFNLSPDGRFMVLENTVVPVDGSDAFKLVDLKAHRSVYSPDMKKVAFYAKDAIWVAPVSAETGHVEGSPVELLDGRYRYQFPVSWSPDGKSLAFQRFDEEFRWEIWTISVSDGTLTQVTDDPGKYRHPLWSPDGKTIAYEKNGGVWFSPAEGGESRKIIDFGDQSAWWSPDGKWLYYSNWDIHQHFFLSDNQKFDLNIPREVGDFIAFSPGNNKMLFYRPSYDYKWGLKVVSVSGGPSFEPGRDLEVYGARWSPDSKIILAQGENEKGDITYWIVPFAGGEPFMLKLDIGIDGKPFPFQVSQDNMKLAFTVSHEDGYEDLYVVPISVEDARTTGPAELVFERWSAGAYNVVFSWSPDGNNLALVHEDEIWVVPLSGGKPTQITDTPEEERWINWSPDGKMISYHVDAKTKRSLNVVPASGGKSTMVLDDCKTASWSSNSQELAFLSGNNISIISLDGYQKKHIINLEDLDLDDSSSPKWSPDGECIAFIGYKTGNEDRIFTIPSMGGKVTELAPDDNASKYGLRWSPDGKWISYLTDESVKVRPEGILWEANFEEVVEKLQR
;
A
#
# COMPACT_ATOMS: atom_id res chain seq x y z
N MET A 1 -24.17 52.45 -53.73
CA MET A 1 -24.71 51.15 -53.24
C MET A 1 -24.25 50.82 -51.81
N ALA A 2 -23.02 51.18 -51.41
CA ALA A 2 -22.49 50.91 -50.06
C ALA A 2 -23.37 51.39 -48.87
N THR A 3 -24.00 52.57 -48.98
CA THR A 3 -24.78 53.17 -47.89
C THR A 3 -26.11 52.47 -47.57
N GLY A 4 -26.69 51.71 -48.52
CA GLY A 4 -27.94 50.98 -48.32
C GLY A 4 -27.77 49.66 -47.58
N GLN A 5 -26.68 48.93 -47.87
CA GLN A 5 -26.35 47.66 -47.21
C GLN A 5 -25.86 47.89 -45.77
N GLU A 6 -25.11 48.96 -45.50
CA GLU A 6 -24.70 49.35 -44.14
C GLU A 6 -25.89 49.69 -43.24
N GLN A 7 -26.86 50.46 -43.74
CA GLN A 7 -28.09 50.76 -42.99
C GLN A 7 -28.94 49.52 -42.71
N GLN A 8 -28.94 48.54 -43.62
CA GLN A 8 -29.70 47.31 -43.45
C GLN A 8 -29.05 46.39 -42.42
N ALA A 9 -27.73 46.25 -42.43
CA ALA A 9 -26.96 45.49 -41.43
C ALA A 9 -27.15 46.09 -40.02
N GLY A 10 -27.09 47.42 -39.88
CA GLY A 10 -27.32 48.09 -38.60
C GLY A 10 -28.73 47.90 -38.04
N LYS A 11 -29.77 47.92 -38.90
CA LYS A 11 -31.16 47.63 -38.48
C LYS A 11 -31.33 46.19 -37.99
N LEU A 12 -30.69 45.23 -38.67
CA LEU A 12 -30.71 43.82 -38.26
C LEU A 12 -30.00 43.64 -36.92
N LEU A 13 -28.86 44.31 -36.71
CA LEU A 13 -28.13 44.28 -35.45
C LEU A 13 -28.96 44.83 -34.29
N SER A 14 -29.59 46.00 -34.45
CA SER A 14 -30.46 46.57 -33.41
C SER A 14 -31.66 45.68 -33.10
N LYS A 15 -32.23 45.01 -34.10
CA LYS A 15 -33.30 44.02 -33.90
C LYS A 15 -32.79 42.84 -33.08
N ALA A 16 -31.63 42.28 -33.43
CA ALA A 16 -31.05 41.13 -32.74
C ALA A 16 -30.73 41.45 -31.27
N ILE A 17 -30.15 42.63 -30.99
CA ILE A 17 -29.88 43.09 -29.62
C ILE A 17 -31.17 43.26 -28.82
N TYR A 18 -32.22 43.81 -29.43
CA TYR A 18 -33.53 43.91 -28.77
C TYR A 18 -34.11 42.53 -28.44
N GLN A 19 -33.97 41.55 -29.35
CA GLN A 19 -34.39 40.16 -29.11
C GLN A 19 -33.60 39.52 -27.97
N GLU A 20 -32.27 39.73 -27.93
CA GLU A 20 -31.41 39.20 -26.88
C GLU A 20 -31.68 39.84 -25.51
N GLU A 21 -31.56 41.17 -25.41
CA GLU A 21 -31.48 41.88 -24.13
C GLU A 21 -32.85 42.25 -23.55
N VAL A 22 -33.85 42.50 -24.42
CA VAL A 22 -35.18 42.97 -23.97
C VAL A 22 -36.18 41.81 -23.93
N ASN A 23 -36.26 41.01 -25.00
CA ASN A 23 -37.24 39.93 -25.09
C ASN A 23 -36.74 38.60 -24.48
N GLY A 24 -35.43 38.41 -24.34
CA GLY A 24 -34.83 37.14 -23.92
C GLY A 24 -34.98 36.02 -24.96
N GLU A 25 -35.23 36.35 -26.23
CA GLU A 25 -35.40 35.42 -27.36
C GLU A 25 -34.04 34.96 -27.91
N LEU A 26 -33.26 34.24 -27.09
CA LEU A 26 -31.86 33.91 -27.41
C LEU A 26 -31.70 33.10 -28.71
N ASP A 27 -32.58 32.15 -29.01
CA ASP A 27 -32.51 31.35 -30.24
C ASP A 27 -32.72 32.18 -31.52
N GLU A 28 -33.67 33.13 -31.49
CA GLU A 28 -33.96 34.01 -32.61
C GLU A 28 -32.88 35.09 -32.78
N ALA A 29 -32.33 35.57 -31.67
CA ALA A 29 -31.17 36.45 -31.67
C ALA A 29 -29.95 35.75 -32.30
N ILE A 30 -29.63 34.52 -31.89
CA ILE A 30 -28.53 33.70 -32.46
C ILE A 30 -28.67 33.55 -33.97
N LYS A 31 -29.87 33.20 -34.47
CA LYS A 31 -30.13 33.08 -35.92
C LYS A 31 -29.84 34.40 -36.63
N THR A 32 -30.27 35.51 -36.05
CA THR A 32 -30.11 36.85 -36.64
C THR A 32 -28.65 37.29 -36.62
N TYR A 33 -27.89 37.06 -35.54
CA TYR A 33 -26.46 37.37 -35.49
C TYR A 33 -25.65 36.55 -36.49
N ARG A 34 -25.91 35.23 -36.60
CA ARG A 34 -25.27 34.38 -37.63
C ARG A 34 -25.55 34.89 -39.03
N LEU A 35 -26.79 35.31 -39.30
CA LEU A 35 -27.18 35.88 -40.59
C LEU A 35 -26.40 37.16 -40.91
N ILE A 36 -26.20 38.03 -39.92
CA ILE A 36 -25.44 39.29 -40.08
C ILE A 36 -23.99 38.98 -40.48
N VAL A 37 -23.32 38.08 -39.75
CA VAL A 37 -21.93 37.69 -40.02
C VAL A 37 -21.78 37.05 -41.40
N GLN A 38 -22.78 36.27 -41.83
CA GLN A 38 -22.76 35.61 -43.14
C GLN A 38 -23.05 36.55 -44.31
N GLN A 39 -24.02 37.46 -44.17
CA GLN A 39 -24.48 38.32 -45.27
C GLN A 39 -23.69 39.62 -45.42
N TYR A 40 -23.04 40.08 -44.34
CA TYR A 40 -22.34 41.38 -44.33
C TYR A 40 -20.91 41.29 -43.80
N PRO A 41 -20.07 40.31 -44.25
CA PRO A 41 -18.72 40.13 -43.72
C PRO A 41 -17.80 41.34 -43.94
N ASP A 42 -18.03 42.12 -45.01
CA ASP A 42 -17.29 43.34 -45.34
C ASP A 42 -17.65 44.51 -44.41
N ASN A 43 -18.81 44.47 -43.74
CA ASN A 43 -19.17 45.42 -42.69
C ASN A 43 -18.53 44.98 -41.37
N ARG A 44 -17.21 45.23 -41.28
CA ARG A 44 -16.33 44.77 -40.20
C ARG A 44 -16.84 45.15 -38.81
N LYS A 45 -17.33 46.39 -38.65
CA LYS A 45 -17.85 46.91 -37.38
C LYS A 45 -19.10 46.16 -36.93
N VAL A 46 -20.12 46.09 -37.79
CA VAL A 46 -21.39 45.42 -37.47
C VAL A 46 -21.19 43.90 -37.29
N SER A 47 -20.27 43.30 -38.04
CA SER A 47 -19.95 41.88 -37.91
C SER A 47 -19.24 41.55 -36.61
N ALA A 48 -18.28 42.38 -36.17
CA ALA A 48 -17.60 42.19 -34.89
C ALA A 48 -18.57 42.33 -33.70
N GLU A 49 -19.46 43.33 -33.75
CA GLU A 49 -20.49 43.55 -32.73
C GLU A 49 -21.52 42.40 -32.72
N ALA A 50 -21.94 41.91 -33.90
CA ALA A 50 -22.81 40.74 -34.01
C ALA A 50 -22.16 39.46 -33.46
N LEU A 51 -20.85 39.25 -33.72
CA LEU A 51 -20.12 38.12 -33.14
C LEU A 51 -19.99 38.21 -31.63
N LEU A 52 -19.76 39.42 -31.08
CA LEU A 52 -19.68 39.63 -29.64
C LEU A 52 -20.99 39.20 -28.95
N HIS A 53 -22.13 39.69 -29.44
CA HIS A 53 -23.44 39.32 -28.91
C HIS A 53 -23.81 37.86 -29.19
N LEU A 54 -23.38 37.29 -30.31
CA LEU A 54 -23.50 35.85 -30.58
C LEU A 54 -22.75 35.02 -29.54
N GLY A 55 -21.53 35.42 -29.17
CA GLY A 55 -20.74 34.81 -28.11
C GLY A 55 -21.44 34.89 -26.75
N ILE A 56 -22.04 36.05 -26.42
CA ILE A 56 -22.81 36.25 -25.19
C ILE A 56 -24.06 35.36 -25.16
N CYS A 57 -24.76 35.23 -26.29
CA CYS A 57 -25.90 34.33 -26.39
C CYS A 57 -25.49 32.87 -26.16
N TYR A 58 -24.40 32.42 -26.79
CA TYR A 58 -23.85 31.08 -26.55
C TYR A 58 -23.44 30.88 -25.09
N GLU A 59 -22.81 31.87 -24.46
CA GLU A 59 -22.45 31.83 -23.03
C GLU A 59 -23.69 31.68 -22.15
N LYS A 60 -24.76 32.45 -22.40
CA LYS A 60 -26.03 32.39 -21.64
C LYS A 60 -26.73 31.04 -21.73
N ILE A 61 -26.59 30.32 -22.85
CA ILE A 61 -27.20 29.00 -23.05
C ILE A 61 -26.22 27.84 -22.82
N GLY A 62 -25.01 28.12 -22.34
CA GLY A 62 -24.01 27.10 -22.00
C GLY A 62 -23.39 26.39 -23.21
N MET A 63 -23.35 27.04 -24.38
CA MET A 63 -22.81 26.47 -25.60
C MET A 63 -21.29 26.65 -25.69
N PRO A 64 -20.50 25.59 -25.97
CA PRO A 64 -19.03 25.66 -26.08
C PRO A 64 -18.55 26.61 -27.18
N GLN A 65 -19.39 26.88 -28.19
CA GLN A 65 -19.13 27.81 -29.28
C GLN A 65 -18.88 29.25 -28.81
N ALA A 66 -19.22 29.61 -27.57
CA ALA A 66 -18.95 30.93 -27.01
C ALA A 66 -17.45 31.29 -27.10
N TYR A 67 -16.57 30.34 -26.73
CA TYR A 67 -15.12 30.56 -26.76
C TYR A 67 -14.62 30.85 -28.17
N ASP A 68 -14.94 29.96 -29.12
CA ASP A 68 -14.51 30.08 -30.51
C ASP A 68 -15.05 31.36 -31.16
N THR A 69 -16.27 31.76 -30.79
CA THR A 69 -16.88 33.00 -31.28
C THR A 69 -16.14 34.24 -30.77
N TYR A 70 -15.72 34.26 -29.49
CA TYR A 70 -14.90 35.35 -28.97
C TYR A 70 -13.49 35.34 -29.57
N GLN A 71 -12.91 34.16 -29.80
CA GLN A 71 -11.60 34.03 -30.43
C GLN A 71 -11.62 34.52 -31.89
N ASP A 72 -12.70 34.25 -32.62
CA ASP A 72 -12.94 34.77 -33.97
C ASP A 72 -12.93 36.30 -34.03
N ILE A 73 -13.43 36.99 -33.00
CA ILE A 73 -13.36 38.45 -32.91
C ILE A 73 -11.91 38.92 -32.81
N ILE A 74 -11.11 38.27 -31.96
CA ILE A 74 -9.70 38.58 -31.74
C ILE A 74 -8.89 38.35 -33.02
N ASP A 75 -9.13 37.23 -33.70
CA ASP A 75 -8.33 36.80 -34.85
C ASP A 75 -8.73 37.54 -36.14
N LYS A 76 -10.03 37.72 -36.38
CA LYS A 76 -10.55 38.24 -37.65
C LYS A 76 -10.79 39.75 -37.61
N TYR A 77 -11.06 40.36 -36.46
CA TYR A 77 -11.49 41.76 -36.32
C TYR A 77 -10.59 42.56 -35.36
N ALA A 78 -9.28 42.31 -35.39
CA ALA A 78 -8.28 42.90 -34.50
C ALA A 78 -8.29 44.45 -34.46
N GLU A 79 -8.79 45.13 -35.50
CA GLU A 79 -8.93 46.59 -35.55
C GLU A 79 -10.13 47.14 -34.73
N GLN A 80 -11.09 46.30 -34.35
CA GLN A 80 -12.25 46.67 -33.52
C GLN A 80 -11.87 46.57 -32.04
N GLN A 81 -11.12 47.56 -31.55
CA GLN A 81 -10.44 47.49 -30.25
C GLN A 81 -11.37 47.27 -29.05
N ASN A 82 -12.60 47.80 -29.07
CA ASN A 82 -13.54 47.67 -27.96
C ASN A 82 -14.09 46.24 -27.85
N GLU A 83 -14.52 45.68 -28.98
CA GLU A 83 -15.08 44.33 -29.12
C GLU A 83 -13.99 43.29 -28.79
N VAL A 84 -12.77 43.50 -29.28
CA VAL A 84 -11.60 42.66 -28.96
C VAL A 84 -11.27 42.68 -27.47
N ALA A 85 -11.28 43.86 -26.82
CA ALA A 85 -11.01 43.98 -25.39
C ALA A 85 -12.07 43.25 -24.56
N LEU A 86 -13.35 43.35 -24.94
CA LEU A 86 -14.43 42.67 -24.25
C LEU A 86 -14.41 41.15 -24.51
N ALA A 87 -14.11 40.72 -25.73
CA ALA A 87 -13.94 39.31 -26.08
C ALA A 87 -12.81 38.65 -25.27
N LYS A 88 -11.65 39.33 -25.13
CA LYS A 88 -10.55 38.86 -24.26
C LYS A 88 -11.00 38.69 -22.82
N LYS A 89 -11.67 39.69 -22.25
CA LYS A 89 -12.19 39.63 -20.87
C LYS A 89 -13.19 38.47 -20.68
N ARG A 90 -14.04 38.20 -21.67
CA ARG A 90 -14.99 37.09 -21.65
C ARG A 90 -14.28 35.74 -21.76
N ILE A 91 -13.28 35.61 -22.61
CA ILE A 91 -12.42 34.40 -22.69
C ILE A 91 -11.74 34.14 -21.35
N ASP A 92 -11.17 35.16 -20.70
CA ASP A 92 -10.52 35.02 -19.40
C ASP A 92 -11.53 34.55 -18.33
N HIS A 93 -12.76 35.08 -18.36
CA HIS A 93 -13.85 34.63 -17.49
C HIS A 93 -14.27 33.18 -17.76
N LEU A 94 -14.40 32.78 -19.03
CA LEU A 94 -14.73 31.40 -19.41
C LEU A 94 -13.64 30.42 -18.98
N LYS A 95 -12.36 30.80 -19.11
CA LYS A 95 -11.22 30.01 -18.62
C LYS A 95 -11.26 29.86 -17.11
N ALA A 96 -11.38 30.96 -16.37
CA ALA A 96 -11.45 30.93 -14.91
C ALA A 96 -12.64 30.10 -14.39
N TYR A 97 -13.80 30.19 -15.05
CA TYR A 97 -14.96 29.35 -14.73
C TYR A 97 -14.71 27.87 -15.03
N ALA A 98 -14.07 27.54 -16.16
CA ALA A 98 -13.71 26.17 -16.51
C ALA A 98 -12.68 25.57 -15.52
N ASP A 99 -11.72 26.38 -15.05
CA ASP A 99 -10.72 26.00 -14.06
C ASP A 99 -11.38 25.74 -12.69
N ASP A 100 -12.28 26.62 -12.22
CA ASP A 100 -13.04 26.43 -10.97
C ASP A 100 -13.92 25.17 -11.00
N ILE A 101 -14.61 24.89 -12.11
CA ILE A 101 -15.36 23.64 -12.27
C ILE A 101 -14.42 22.43 -12.22
N ASN A 102 -13.26 22.52 -12.88
CA ASN A 102 -12.30 21.43 -12.90
C ASN A 102 -11.79 21.12 -11.49
N GLU A 103 -11.40 22.15 -10.73
CA GLU A 103 -10.95 22.01 -9.35
C GLU A 103 -12.04 21.40 -8.45
N LYS A 104 -13.29 21.84 -8.57
CA LYS A 104 -14.42 21.25 -7.83
C LYS A 104 -14.67 19.79 -8.18
N ALA A 105 -14.60 19.44 -9.47
CA ALA A 105 -14.76 18.06 -9.91
C ALA A 105 -13.64 17.16 -9.36
N GLU A 106 -12.40 17.64 -9.35
CA GLU A 106 -11.26 16.93 -8.76
C GLU A 106 -11.41 16.75 -7.23
N GLN A 107 -11.89 17.78 -6.53
CA GLN A 107 -12.17 17.70 -5.09
C GLN A 107 -13.26 16.65 -4.78
N HIS A 108 -14.34 16.61 -5.55
CA HIS A 108 -15.39 15.60 -5.40
C HIS A 108 -14.87 14.19 -5.71
N LEU A 109 -14.07 14.02 -6.76
CA LEU A 109 -13.46 12.74 -7.10
C LEU A 109 -12.55 12.24 -5.96
N LYS A 110 -11.68 13.13 -5.44
CA LYS A 110 -10.78 12.81 -4.33
C LYS A 110 -11.56 12.37 -3.08
N LYS A 111 -12.61 13.11 -2.72
CA LYS A 111 -13.46 12.78 -1.58
C LYS A 111 -14.21 11.45 -1.78
N GLY A 112 -14.71 11.21 -2.99
CA GLY A 112 -15.32 9.94 -3.36
C GLY A 112 -14.36 8.76 -3.18
N ASN A 113 -13.11 8.90 -3.65
CA ASN A 113 -12.06 7.88 -3.49
C ASN A 113 -11.75 7.62 -2.01
N GLU A 114 -11.70 8.65 -1.18
CA GLU A 114 -11.45 8.55 0.26
C GLU A 114 -12.58 7.77 0.96
N LEU A 115 -13.84 8.09 0.65
CA LEU A 115 -15.03 7.37 1.14
C LEU A 115 -15.04 5.91 0.67
N PHE A 116 -14.69 5.67 -0.60
CA PHE A 116 -14.59 4.31 -1.15
C PHE A 116 -13.55 3.47 -0.40
N ARG A 117 -12.38 4.04 -0.08
CA ARG A 117 -11.30 3.36 0.66
C ARG A 117 -11.72 2.95 2.07
N ILE A 118 -12.58 3.71 2.73
CA ILE A 118 -13.08 3.39 4.08
C ILE A 118 -14.37 2.53 4.09
N TRP A 119 -14.80 2.07 2.91
CA TRP A 119 -15.99 1.24 2.66
C TRP A 119 -17.34 1.96 2.80
N GLU A 120 -17.33 3.30 2.71
CA GLU A 120 -18.54 4.15 2.71
C GLU A 120 -19.11 4.31 1.28
N TYR A 121 -19.48 3.18 0.67
CA TYR A 121 -19.77 3.10 -0.77
C TYR A 121 -20.91 3.99 -1.24
N GLU A 122 -22.02 4.06 -0.52
CA GLU A 122 -23.16 4.92 -0.91
C GLU A 122 -22.81 6.41 -0.87
N SER A 123 -22.02 6.82 0.13
CA SER A 123 -21.51 8.18 0.25
C SER A 123 -20.51 8.49 -0.86
N ALA A 124 -19.65 7.53 -1.20
CA ALA A 124 -18.70 7.66 -2.31
C ALA A 124 -19.42 7.87 -3.65
N ILE A 125 -20.45 7.06 -3.93
CA ILE A 125 -21.27 7.16 -5.15
C ILE A 125 -21.86 8.56 -5.32
N LYS A 126 -22.41 9.14 -4.25
CA LYS A 126 -22.97 10.51 -4.29
C LYS A 126 -21.92 11.58 -4.62
N GLU A 127 -20.66 11.39 -4.21
CA GLU A 127 -19.59 12.32 -4.58
C GLU A 127 -19.16 12.11 -6.04
N TYR A 128 -19.10 10.87 -6.52
CA TYR A 128 -18.80 10.57 -7.93
C TYR A 128 -19.87 11.08 -8.90
N GLU A 129 -21.15 11.00 -8.54
CA GLU A 129 -22.24 11.53 -9.35
C GLU A 129 -22.07 13.04 -9.62
N LYS A 130 -21.63 13.81 -8.61
CA LYS A 130 -21.33 15.25 -8.78
C LYS A 130 -20.19 15.51 -9.77
N VAL A 131 -19.19 14.63 -9.84
CA VAL A 131 -18.11 14.74 -10.83
C VAL A 131 -18.66 14.62 -12.25
N ILE A 132 -19.56 13.65 -12.47
CA ILE A 132 -20.21 13.43 -13.77
C ILE A 132 -21.11 14.61 -14.14
N GLU A 133 -21.83 15.18 -13.17
CA GLU A 133 -22.65 16.38 -13.37
C GLU A 133 -21.82 17.61 -13.74
N LEU A 134 -20.68 17.82 -13.06
CA LEU A 134 -19.80 18.97 -13.29
C LEU A 134 -19.03 18.89 -14.62
N LYS A 135 -18.53 17.70 -14.99
CA LYS A 135 -17.63 17.49 -16.13
C LYS A 135 -18.03 16.28 -16.98
N PRO A 136 -19.24 16.25 -17.58
CA PRO A 136 -19.67 15.13 -18.40
C PRO A 136 -18.73 14.92 -19.58
N ASN A 137 -18.61 13.66 -20.03
CA ASN A 137 -17.77 13.24 -21.16
C ASN A 137 -16.25 13.47 -21.02
N THR A 138 -15.76 13.71 -19.81
CA THR A 138 -14.32 13.86 -19.53
C THR A 138 -13.72 12.58 -18.93
N LEU A 139 -12.39 12.51 -18.86
CA LEU A 139 -11.70 11.42 -18.14
C LEU A 139 -12.09 11.38 -16.65
N LEU A 140 -12.34 12.54 -16.04
CA LEU A 140 -12.83 12.62 -14.65
C LEU A 140 -14.20 11.93 -14.50
N ALA A 141 -15.12 12.15 -15.44
CA ALA A 141 -16.42 11.48 -15.44
C ALA A 141 -16.30 9.97 -15.72
N GLN A 142 -15.39 9.55 -16.59
CA GLN A 142 -15.10 8.14 -16.83
C GLN A 142 -14.57 7.46 -15.55
N ASN A 143 -13.62 8.10 -14.86
CA ASN A 143 -13.11 7.64 -13.56
C ASN A 143 -14.23 7.52 -12.52
N ALA A 144 -15.04 8.56 -12.36
CA ALA A 144 -16.17 8.57 -11.45
C ALA A 144 -17.16 7.42 -11.75
N LEU A 145 -17.51 7.21 -13.02
CA LEU A 145 -18.43 6.15 -13.42
C LEU A 145 -17.87 4.75 -13.14
N TYR A 146 -16.57 4.55 -13.37
CA TYR A 146 -15.89 3.30 -13.00
C TYR A 146 -15.96 3.05 -11.49
N TYR A 147 -15.67 4.06 -10.65
CA TYR A 147 -15.73 3.88 -9.20
C TYR A 147 -17.16 3.75 -8.66
N ILE A 148 -18.17 4.28 -9.34
CA ILE A 148 -19.58 3.95 -9.04
C ILE A 148 -19.81 2.44 -9.25
N GLY A 149 -19.36 1.89 -10.38
CA GLY A 149 -19.43 0.45 -10.64
C GLY A 149 -18.70 -0.38 -9.58
N GLN A 150 -17.48 0.03 -9.20
CA GLN A 150 -16.73 -0.62 -8.13
C GLN A 150 -17.42 -0.52 -6.76
N SER A 151 -17.97 0.64 -6.43
CA SER A 151 -18.69 0.87 -5.16
C SER A 151 -19.88 -0.06 -5.05
N TRP A 152 -20.68 -0.17 -6.11
CA TRP A 152 -21.79 -1.12 -6.15
C TRP A 152 -21.33 -2.57 -6.09
N PHE A 153 -20.25 -2.92 -6.78
CA PHE A 153 -19.71 -4.27 -6.77
C PHE A 153 -19.28 -4.67 -5.36
N LYS A 154 -18.52 -3.80 -4.67
CA LYS A 154 -18.06 -4.02 -3.30
C LYS A 154 -19.21 -4.02 -2.28
N ALA A 155 -20.29 -3.27 -2.54
CA ALA A 155 -21.52 -3.32 -1.76
C ALA A 155 -22.40 -4.57 -2.02
N GLY A 156 -21.97 -5.49 -2.90
CA GLY A 156 -22.74 -6.67 -3.29
C GLY A 156 -23.96 -6.37 -4.17
N GLN A 157 -24.09 -5.14 -4.68
CA GLN A 157 -25.17 -4.68 -5.56
C GLN A 157 -24.80 -4.97 -7.03
N PHE A 158 -24.73 -6.24 -7.38
CA PHE A 158 -24.17 -6.68 -8.67
C PHE A 158 -24.89 -6.09 -9.90
N ASP A 159 -26.22 -5.95 -9.87
CA ASP A 159 -26.97 -5.38 -11.00
C ASP A 159 -26.65 -3.89 -11.23
N ALA A 160 -26.53 -3.11 -10.14
CA ALA A 160 -26.14 -1.71 -10.22
C ALA A 160 -24.68 -1.56 -10.70
N ALA A 161 -23.80 -2.46 -10.28
CA ALA A 161 -22.41 -2.50 -10.73
C ALA A 161 -22.30 -2.76 -12.24
N LEU A 162 -23.00 -3.79 -12.75
CA LEU A 162 -23.03 -4.09 -14.19
C LEU A 162 -23.54 -2.90 -15.00
N ALA A 163 -24.64 -2.28 -14.57
CA ALA A 163 -25.21 -1.14 -15.27
C ALA A 163 -24.23 0.05 -15.36
N ALA A 164 -23.49 0.34 -14.29
CA ALA A 164 -22.50 1.42 -14.28
C ALA A 164 -21.30 1.12 -15.23
N PHE A 165 -20.77 -0.09 -15.19
CA PHE A 165 -19.66 -0.49 -16.08
C PHE A 165 -20.09 -0.58 -17.56
N GLU A 166 -21.27 -1.12 -17.85
CA GLU A 166 -21.83 -1.15 -19.22
C GLU A 166 -22.06 0.26 -19.76
N LYS A 167 -22.54 1.19 -18.91
CA LYS A 167 -22.68 2.60 -19.28
C LYS A 167 -21.33 3.21 -19.71
N LEU A 168 -20.25 2.92 -18.99
CA LEU A 168 -18.91 3.43 -19.33
C LEU A 168 -18.46 2.96 -20.72
N ILE A 169 -18.60 1.67 -21.02
CA ILE A 169 -18.22 1.12 -22.34
C ILE A 169 -19.08 1.70 -23.46
N ASN A 170 -20.39 1.80 -23.24
CA ASN A 170 -21.33 2.27 -24.26
C ASN A 170 -21.18 3.77 -24.56
N GLU A 171 -20.94 4.60 -23.54
CA GLU A 171 -20.75 6.05 -23.71
C GLU A 171 -19.32 6.39 -24.17
N PHE A 172 -18.32 5.53 -23.89
CA PHE A 172 -16.91 5.78 -24.18
C PHE A 172 -16.18 4.59 -24.85
N PRO A 173 -16.57 4.18 -26.07
CA PRO A 173 -16.06 2.94 -26.72
C PRO A 173 -14.55 2.93 -27.04
N GLY A 174 -13.86 4.08 -26.95
CA GLY A 174 -12.41 4.21 -27.13
C GLY A 174 -11.66 4.60 -25.86
N SER A 175 -12.30 4.50 -24.69
CA SER A 175 -11.67 4.83 -23.41
C SER A 175 -10.46 3.94 -23.15
N ASN A 176 -9.43 4.52 -22.53
CA ASN A 176 -8.32 3.73 -22.01
C ASN A 176 -8.72 2.85 -20.81
N MET A 177 -9.88 3.09 -20.22
CA MET A 177 -10.46 2.29 -19.15
C MET A 177 -11.26 1.09 -19.66
N THR A 178 -11.48 0.96 -20.98
CA THR A 178 -12.28 -0.15 -21.55
C THR A 178 -11.73 -1.52 -21.13
N PRO A 179 -10.41 -1.82 -21.24
CA PRO A 179 -9.89 -3.13 -20.86
C PRO A 179 -10.17 -3.49 -19.39
N VAL A 180 -9.95 -2.56 -18.46
CA VAL A 180 -10.21 -2.79 -17.03
C VAL A 180 -11.71 -2.87 -16.74
N THR A 181 -12.53 -2.12 -17.46
CA THR A 181 -13.99 -2.16 -17.29
C THR A 181 -14.60 -3.47 -17.79
N GLU A 182 -14.14 -4.00 -18.91
CA GLU A 182 -14.55 -5.31 -19.43
C GLU A 182 -14.20 -6.44 -18.46
N LEU A 183 -12.98 -6.39 -17.90
CA LEU A 183 -12.56 -7.31 -16.85
C LEU A 183 -13.47 -7.22 -15.61
N MET A 184 -13.79 -6.00 -15.16
CA MET A 184 -14.68 -5.82 -14.01
C MET A 184 -16.10 -6.34 -14.28
N LEU A 185 -16.63 -6.20 -15.49
CA LEU A 185 -17.91 -6.82 -15.87
C LEU A 185 -17.88 -8.34 -15.73
N GLU A 186 -16.81 -8.99 -16.18
CA GLU A 186 -16.64 -10.44 -16.02
C GLU A 186 -16.59 -10.83 -14.54
N ARG A 187 -15.79 -10.12 -13.73
CA ARG A 187 -15.69 -10.35 -12.28
C ARG A 187 -17.04 -10.22 -11.58
N VAL A 188 -17.82 -9.19 -11.91
CA VAL A 188 -19.15 -8.97 -11.32
C VAL A 188 -20.11 -10.11 -11.70
N ARG A 189 -20.09 -10.57 -12.96
CA ARG A 189 -20.93 -11.69 -13.42
C ARG A 189 -20.60 -12.99 -12.67
N LEU A 190 -19.31 -13.31 -12.52
CA LEU A 190 -18.85 -14.48 -11.76
C LEU A 190 -19.27 -14.41 -10.28
N ALA A 191 -19.06 -13.25 -9.62
CA ALA A 191 -19.45 -13.05 -8.23
C ALA A 191 -20.97 -13.18 -8.02
N LYS A 192 -21.77 -12.63 -8.95
CA LYS A 192 -23.23 -12.72 -8.92
C LYS A 192 -23.74 -14.15 -9.04
N GLU A 193 -23.09 -14.98 -9.85
CA GLU A 193 -23.42 -16.42 -9.96
C GLU A 193 -23.10 -17.15 -8.66
N LYS A 194 -21.96 -16.85 -8.04
CA LYS A 194 -21.54 -17.46 -6.77
C LYS A 194 -22.44 -17.08 -5.59
N ASP A 195 -22.84 -15.80 -5.46
CA ASP A 195 -23.72 -15.33 -4.37
C ASP A 195 -25.09 -16.05 -4.38
N LYS A 196 -25.64 -16.33 -5.57
CA LYS A 196 -26.86 -17.16 -5.71
C LYS A 196 -26.69 -18.55 -5.11
N ASN A 197 -25.49 -19.13 -5.23
CA ASN A 197 -25.18 -20.45 -4.68
C ASN A 197 -24.95 -20.39 -3.15
N ILE A 198 -24.29 -19.34 -2.63
CA ILE A 198 -24.00 -19.19 -1.19
C ILE A 198 -25.26 -18.87 -0.37
N LYS A 199 -26.15 -17.99 -0.86
CA LYS A 199 -27.42 -17.67 -0.16
C LYS A 199 -28.36 -18.87 0.01
N SER A 200 -28.10 -19.97 -0.71
CA SER A 200 -28.79 -21.24 -0.50
C SER A 200 -28.22 -22.08 0.66
N ILE A 201 -27.04 -21.72 1.20
CA ILE A 201 -26.26 -22.53 2.16
C ILE A 201 -26.13 -21.88 3.55
N SER A 202 -26.06 -20.56 3.70
CA SER A 202 -25.74 -19.93 5.00
C SER A 202 -26.92 -19.23 5.69
N ASN A 203 -27.58 -19.94 6.61
CA ASN A 203 -28.41 -19.38 7.68
C ASN A 203 -27.90 -19.90 9.05
N SER A 204 -26.68 -19.54 9.43
CA SER A 204 -26.08 -19.78 10.76
C SER A 204 -24.74 -19.05 10.84
N SER A 205 -24.37 -18.24 11.83
CA SER A 205 -25.00 -17.86 13.10
C SER A 205 -24.26 -16.63 13.66
N ASP A 206 -25.02 -15.60 14.05
CA ASP A 206 -24.50 -14.35 14.63
C ASP A 206 -24.52 -14.44 16.17
N LYS A 207 -23.67 -15.32 16.75
CA LYS A 207 -23.76 -15.71 18.17
C LYS A 207 -23.09 -14.73 19.16
N GLY A 208 -22.31 -13.76 18.68
CA GLY A 208 -21.60 -12.79 19.52
C GLY A 208 -20.46 -13.37 20.38
N TYR A 209 -20.06 -14.63 20.17
CA TYR A 209 -18.92 -15.27 20.84
C TYR A 209 -18.27 -16.33 19.94
N ILE A 210 -17.00 -16.63 20.22
CA ILE A 210 -16.18 -17.67 19.59
C ILE A 210 -15.71 -18.63 20.69
N ILE A 211 -15.70 -19.93 20.42
CA ILE A 211 -15.11 -20.93 21.32
C ILE A 211 -13.96 -21.58 20.55
N ASP A 212 -12.75 -21.51 21.08
CA ASP A 212 -11.62 -22.20 20.47
C ASP A 212 -11.86 -23.71 20.53
N PRO A 213 -11.91 -24.42 19.38
CA PRO A 213 -12.15 -25.86 19.37
C PRO A 213 -11.04 -26.68 20.05
N LYS A 214 -9.82 -26.15 20.19
CA LYS A 214 -8.70 -26.86 20.81
C LYS A 214 -8.69 -26.74 22.33
N THR A 215 -8.70 -25.51 22.85
CA THR A 215 -8.63 -25.24 24.29
C THR A 215 -9.99 -25.13 24.96
N SER A 216 -11.06 -25.03 24.17
CA SER A 216 -12.42 -24.67 24.63
C SER A 216 -12.52 -23.28 25.26
N ILE A 217 -11.51 -22.41 25.18
CA ILE A 217 -11.57 -21.03 25.69
C ILE A 217 -12.67 -20.25 24.97
N LYS A 218 -13.49 -19.51 25.73
CA LYS A 218 -14.57 -18.68 25.19
C LYS A 218 -14.14 -17.21 25.07
N TYR A 219 -14.28 -16.66 23.87
CA TYR A 219 -14.09 -15.25 23.55
C TYR A 219 -15.44 -14.59 23.28
N THR A 220 -15.75 -13.50 23.95
CA THR A 220 -17.04 -12.79 23.82
C THR A 220 -16.84 -11.43 23.16
N LYS A 221 -17.65 -11.10 22.15
CA LYS A 221 -17.60 -9.79 21.48
C LYS A 221 -18.08 -8.71 22.44
N ILE A 222 -17.28 -7.68 22.66
CA ILE A 222 -17.63 -6.51 23.47
C ILE A 222 -18.26 -5.43 22.59
N LYS A 223 -17.55 -5.01 21.53
CA LYS A 223 -17.92 -3.85 20.72
C LYS A 223 -17.36 -3.93 19.30
N SER A 224 -18.08 -3.33 18.36
CA SER A 224 -17.58 -3.03 17.01
C SER A 224 -17.34 -1.53 16.83
N TYR A 225 -16.31 -1.20 16.06
CA TYR A 225 -15.94 0.16 15.69
C TYR A 225 -16.03 0.29 14.17
N ALA A 226 -16.84 1.24 13.70
CA ALA A 226 -17.05 1.54 12.27
C ALA A 226 -16.94 3.05 12.03
N GLY A 227 -16.72 3.46 10.78
CA GLY A 227 -16.65 4.88 10.40
C GLY A 227 -15.52 5.64 11.10
N SER A 228 -15.82 6.80 11.69
CA SER A 228 -14.85 7.65 12.38
C SER A 228 -14.22 7.01 13.62
N ASN A 229 -14.89 6.04 14.24
CA ASN A 229 -14.36 5.30 15.40
C ASN A 229 -13.45 4.14 14.99
N ASP A 230 -13.42 3.80 13.70
CA ASP A 230 -12.63 2.72 13.12
C ASP A 230 -11.28 3.20 12.58
N GLN A 231 -10.53 3.88 13.43
CA GLN A 231 -9.23 4.49 13.09
C GLN A 231 -8.04 3.76 13.71
N ILE A 232 -8.28 2.60 14.34
CA ILE A 232 -7.27 1.85 15.07
C ILE A 232 -6.56 0.92 14.09
N VAL A 233 -5.34 1.28 13.72
CA VAL A 233 -4.45 0.52 12.83
C VAL A 233 -3.29 -0.09 13.62
N TYR A 234 -2.58 -1.03 13.00
CA TYR A 234 -1.35 -1.61 13.55
C TYR A 234 -0.32 -0.51 13.85
N THR A 235 0.18 -0.43 15.09
CA THR A 235 1.27 0.49 15.45
C THR A 235 2.39 -0.28 16.12
N SER A 236 3.62 0.06 15.74
CA SER A 236 4.86 -0.59 16.17
C SER A 236 5.25 -0.31 17.63
N GLY A 237 4.28 -0.05 18.54
CA GLY A 237 4.59 -0.07 19.98
C GLY A 237 3.76 0.78 20.94
N GLY A 238 2.44 0.86 20.83
CA GLY A 238 1.70 1.55 21.90
C GLY A 238 0.22 1.68 21.68
N PHE A 239 -0.47 0.55 21.59
CA PHE A 239 -1.89 0.49 21.90
C PHE A 239 -2.02 0.32 23.43
N ASN A 240 -2.68 1.27 24.11
CA ASN A 240 -2.92 1.18 25.55
C ASN A 240 -4.41 1.23 25.85
N LEU A 241 -4.83 0.51 26.90
CA LEU A 241 -6.16 0.66 27.48
C LEU A 241 -6.05 1.57 28.71
N SER A 242 -7.04 2.43 28.92
CA SER A 242 -7.15 3.15 30.19
C SER A 242 -7.24 2.18 31.37
N PRO A 243 -6.69 2.53 32.54
CA PRO A 243 -6.78 1.74 33.77
C PRO A 243 -8.19 1.38 34.25
N ASP A 244 -9.26 1.86 33.62
CA ASP A 244 -10.64 1.49 33.91
C ASP A 244 -11.38 0.86 32.71
N GLY A 245 -10.67 0.64 31.59
CA GLY A 245 -11.20 0.01 30.39
C GLY A 245 -12.15 0.86 29.54
N ARG A 246 -12.34 2.15 29.85
CA ARG A 246 -13.29 3.01 29.12
C ARG A 246 -12.73 3.59 27.83
N PHE A 247 -11.41 3.68 27.70
CA PHE A 247 -10.75 4.32 26.57
C PHE A 247 -9.64 3.43 26.00
N MET A 248 -9.63 3.30 24.69
CA MET A 248 -8.45 2.83 23.96
C MET A 248 -7.64 4.06 23.55
N VAL A 249 -6.33 4.02 23.77
CA VAL A 249 -5.42 5.13 23.53
C VAL A 249 -4.41 4.70 22.48
N LEU A 250 -4.46 5.39 21.34
CA LEU A 250 -3.59 5.17 20.20
C LEU A 250 -2.77 6.44 19.96
N GLU A 251 -1.52 6.45 20.41
CA GLU A 251 -0.64 7.61 20.27
C GLU A 251 -1.31 8.89 20.83
N ASN A 252 -1.87 9.75 19.99
CA ASN A 252 -2.58 10.98 20.39
C ASN A 252 -4.10 10.94 20.19
N THR A 253 -4.66 9.77 19.84
CA THR A 253 -6.09 9.57 19.60
C THR A 253 -6.67 8.71 20.70
N VAL A 254 -7.78 9.15 21.29
CA VAL A 254 -8.54 8.40 22.29
C VAL A 254 -9.84 7.94 21.67
N VAL A 255 -10.10 6.64 21.74
CA VAL A 255 -11.32 6.01 21.23
C VAL A 255 -12.15 5.47 22.41
N PRO A 256 -13.27 6.12 22.74
CA PRO A 256 -14.19 5.63 23.76
C PRO A 256 -14.78 4.25 23.42
N VAL A 257 -14.82 3.35 24.41
CA VAL A 257 -15.36 2.00 24.23
C VAL A 257 -16.90 2.00 24.15
N ASP A 258 -17.56 3.03 24.67
CA ASP A 258 -19.00 3.20 24.56
C ASP A 258 -19.47 3.48 23.12
N GLY A 259 -18.56 3.91 22.24
CA GLY A 259 -18.80 4.24 20.84
C GLY A 259 -19.11 5.72 20.58
N SER A 260 -18.91 6.59 21.57
CA SER A 260 -18.84 8.03 21.34
C SER A 260 -17.63 8.39 20.47
N ASP A 261 -17.65 9.60 19.88
CA ASP A 261 -16.64 10.02 18.91
C ASP A 261 -15.23 10.00 19.50
N ALA A 262 -14.29 9.45 18.72
CA ALA A 262 -12.88 9.56 19.03
C ALA A 262 -12.44 11.03 19.12
N PHE A 263 -11.54 11.32 20.05
CA PHE A 263 -11.03 12.68 20.29
C PHE A 263 -9.51 12.72 20.37
N LYS A 264 -8.95 13.90 20.06
CA LYS A 264 -7.51 14.17 20.19
C LYS A 264 -7.17 14.35 21.68
N LEU A 265 -6.17 13.60 22.17
CA LEU A 265 -5.76 13.61 23.57
C LEU A 265 -5.19 14.98 23.98
N VAL A 266 -4.22 15.50 23.22
CA VAL A 266 -3.57 16.80 23.49
C VAL A 266 -3.26 17.52 22.18
N ASP A 267 -3.18 18.86 22.20
CA ASP A 267 -2.73 19.66 21.04
C ASP A 267 -1.19 19.67 20.86
N LEU A 268 -0.58 18.49 20.92
CA LEU A 268 0.81 18.21 20.59
C LEU A 268 0.83 16.91 19.79
N LYS A 269 1.87 16.67 18.99
CA LYS A 269 2.07 15.37 18.34
C LYS A 269 2.58 14.37 19.38
N ALA A 270 1.66 13.87 20.20
CA ALA A 270 1.94 12.92 21.27
C ALA A 270 2.15 11.50 20.73
N HIS A 271 3.07 10.78 21.35
CA HIS A 271 3.40 9.40 21.05
C HIS A 271 3.41 8.54 22.31
N ARG A 272 3.00 7.28 22.19
CA ARG A 272 2.96 6.26 23.26
C ARG A 272 2.26 6.71 24.54
N SER A 273 1.10 7.35 24.41
CA SER A 273 0.40 7.91 25.56
C SER A 273 -0.15 6.83 26.50
N VAL A 274 0.02 7.04 27.81
CA VAL A 274 -0.44 6.13 28.87
C VAL A 274 -1.10 6.92 29.99
N TYR A 275 -2.35 6.62 30.32
CA TYR A 275 -3.03 7.20 31.49
C TYR A 275 -2.45 6.67 32.80
N SER A 276 -2.39 7.52 33.82
CA SER A 276 -2.04 7.12 35.18
C SER A 276 -3.09 6.18 35.77
N PRO A 277 -2.74 5.31 36.74
CA PRO A 277 -3.67 4.35 37.35
C PRO A 277 -4.97 4.96 37.89
N ASP A 278 -4.92 6.20 38.35
CA ASP A 278 -6.06 6.94 38.90
C ASP A 278 -6.85 7.75 37.84
N MET A 279 -6.47 7.67 36.57
CA MET A 279 -7.05 8.42 35.45
C MET A 279 -6.95 9.95 35.56
N LYS A 280 -6.08 10.47 36.44
CA LYS A 280 -5.94 11.93 36.64
C LYS A 280 -4.79 12.55 35.86
N LYS A 281 -3.92 11.75 35.26
CA LYS A 281 -2.81 12.21 34.43
C LYS A 281 -2.65 11.33 33.20
N VAL A 282 -1.97 11.85 32.19
CA VAL A 282 -1.46 11.09 31.05
C VAL A 282 -0.01 11.46 30.82
N ALA A 283 0.83 10.46 30.54
CA ALA A 283 2.22 10.65 30.14
C ALA A 283 2.40 10.25 28.68
N PHE A 284 3.24 10.97 27.94
CA PHE A 284 3.47 10.75 26.52
C PHE A 284 4.80 11.37 26.07
N TYR A 285 5.28 10.97 24.89
CA TYR A 285 6.41 11.60 24.24
C TYR A 285 5.96 12.66 23.24
N ALA A 286 6.62 13.81 23.22
CA ALA A 286 6.44 14.83 22.18
C ALA A 286 7.67 15.70 22.10
N LYS A 287 8.04 16.13 20.87
CA LYS A 287 9.22 17.00 20.63
C LYS A 287 10.48 16.47 21.31
N ASP A 288 10.70 15.16 21.21
CA ASP A 288 11.82 14.43 21.79
C ASP A 288 11.90 14.42 23.33
N ALA A 289 10.89 14.93 24.04
CA ALA A 289 10.79 14.98 25.50
C ALA A 289 9.66 14.08 26.06
N ILE A 290 9.72 13.77 27.37
CA ILE A 290 8.61 13.18 28.14
C ILE A 290 7.73 14.30 28.69
N TRP A 291 6.43 14.21 28.45
CA TRP A 291 5.41 15.16 28.91
C TRP A 291 4.39 14.49 29.81
N VAL A 292 3.82 15.27 30.73
CA VAL A 292 2.68 14.86 31.57
C VAL A 292 1.60 15.93 31.51
N ALA A 293 0.34 15.51 31.35
CA ALA A 293 -0.81 16.42 31.36
C ALA A 293 -1.88 15.98 32.37
N PRO A 294 -2.59 16.91 33.03
CA PRO A 294 -3.72 16.59 33.89
C PRO A 294 -4.93 16.15 33.07
N VAL A 295 -5.65 15.15 33.56
CA VAL A 295 -6.76 14.49 32.89
C VAL A 295 -7.99 14.50 33.77
N SER A 296 -9.15 14.74 33.17
CA SER A 296 -10.45 14.47 33.78
C SER A 296 -10.64 12.97 33.93
N ALA A 297 -10.65 12.47 35.17
CA ALA A 297 -10.93 11.05 35.40
C ALA A 297 -12.32 10.64 34.89
N GLU A 298 -13.27 11.56 34.70
CA GLU A 298 -14.60 11.25 34.17
C GLU A 298 -14.61 11.15 32.64
N THR A 299 -13.98 12.10 31.94
CA THR A 299 -14.11 12.19 30.46
C THR A 299 -12.87 11.72 29.70
N GLY A 300 -11.75 11.47 30.38
CA GLY A 300 -10.46 11.16 29.76
C GLY A 300 -9.80 12.34 29.05
N HIS A 301 -10.43 13.52 29.02
CA HIS A 301 -9.89 14.70 28.34
C HIS A 301 -8.81 15.36 29.18
N VAL A 302 -7.81 15.94 28.50
CA VAL A 302 -6.83 16.82 29.13
C VAL A 302 -7.50 18.15 29.49
N GLU A 303 -7.43 18.55 30.76
CA GLU A 303 -8.11 19.76 31.28
C GLU A 303 -7.13 20.91 31.59
N GLY A 304 -5.84 20.73 31.36
CA GLY A 304 -4.81 21.72 31.66
C GLY A 304 -3.60 21.60 30.75
N SER A 305 -2.69 22.57 30.85
CA SER A 305 -1.50 22.60 30.01
C SER A 305 -0.58 21.39 30.30
N PRO A 306 -0.12 20.66 29.26
CA PRO A 306 0.94 19.70 29.40
C PRO A 306 2.21 20.33 29.96
N VAL A 307 2.91 19.60 30.81
CA VAL A 307 4.19 19.99 31.41
C VAL A 307 5.27 19.08 30.86
N GLU A 308 6.36 19.68 30.37
CA GLU A 308 7.57 18.96 29.99
C GLU A 308 8.25 18.46 31.27
N LEU A 309 8.39 17.15 31.40
CA LEU A 309 8.97 16.52 32.58
C LEU A 309 10.47 16.24 32.39
N LEU A 310 10.87 15.86 31.18
CA LEU A 310 12.26 15.56 30.87
C LEU A 310 12.55 15.70 29.37
N ASP A 311 13.43 16.63 29.02
CA ASP A 311 13.97 16.79 27.66
C ASP A 311 14.95 15.66 27.30
N GLY A 312 15.06 15.33 26.00
CA GLY A 312 15.92 14.26 25.49
C GLY A 312 15.81 14.04 23.99
N ARG A 313 16.29 12.89 23.50
CA ARG A 313 16.10 12.42 22.10
C ARG A 313 15.13 11.23 22.05
N TYR A 314 13.96 11.35 22.69
CA TYR A 314 13.04 10.22 22.91
C TYR A 314 12.13 9.87 21.72
N ARG A 315 12.51 10.23 20.49
CA ARG A 315 11.67 10.11 19.27
C ARG A 315 11.26 8.66 18.90
N TYR A 316 11.96 7.66 19.43
CA TYR A 316 11.81 6.24 19.08
C TYR A 316 11.92 5.32 20.31
N GLN A 317 11.11 5.57 21.33
CA GLN A 317 11.12 4.81 22.59
C GLN A 317 9.86 3.96 22.77
N PHE A 318 9.96 2.97 23.66
CA PHE A 318 8.82 2.22 24.16
C PHE A 318 7.96 3.06 25.11
N PRO A 319 6.68 2.71 25.35
CA PRO A 319 5.83 3.43 26.30
C PRO A 319 6.47 3.53 27.69
N VAL A 320 6.23 4.65 28.36
CA VAL A 320 6.58 4.78 29.79
C VAL A 320 5.68 3.88 30.64
N SER A 321 6.17 3.42 31.78
CA SER A 321 5.35 2.69 32.75
C SER A 321 5.12 3.54 33.99
N TRP A 322 3.85 3.77 34.34
CA TRP A 322 3.49 4.39 35.62
C TRP A 322 3.78 3.48 36.79
N SER A 323 4.21 4.05 37.92
CA SER A 323 4.14 3.37 39.20
C SER A 323 2.67 3.13 39.57
N PRO A 324 2.34 2.05 40.31
CA PRO A 324 0.95 1.77 40.71
C PRO A 324 0.29 2.89 41.53
N ASP A 325 1.10 3.72 42.21
CA ASP A 325 0.63 4.89 42.96
C ASP A 325 0.58 6.19 42.12
N GLY A 326 0.97 6.14 40.84
CA GLY A 326 0.91 7.26 39.91
C GLY A 326 1.87 8.42 40.18
N LYS A 327 2.93 8.19 40.97
CA LYS A 327 3.91 9.23 41.35
C LYS A 327 5.18 9.21 40.51
N SER A 328 5.48 8.10 39.85
CA SER A 328 6.71 7.94 39.09
C SER A 328 6.47 7.29 37.73
N LEU A 329 7.39 7.52 36.80
CA LEU A 329 7.45 6.87 35.50
C LEU A 329 8.76 6.09 35.37
N ALA A 330 8.70 4.84 34.90
CA ALA A 330 9.86 4.11 34.42
C ALA A 330 9.97 4.27 32.90
N PHE A 331 11.18 4.51 32.39
CA PHE A 331 11.42 4.77 30.98
C PHE A 331 12.84 4.36 30.57
N GLN A 332 13.02 4.17 29.27
CA GLN A 332 14.33 3.93 28.67
C GLN A 332 15.01 5.26 28.36
N ARG A 333 16.26 5.42 28.79
CA ARG A 333 17.10 6.57 28.52
C ARG A 333 18.12 6.25 27.43
N PHE A 334 18.28 7.18 26.49
CA PHE A 334 19.23 7.10 25.38
C PHE A 334 20.11 8.37 25.40
N ASP A 335 21.39 8.23 25.74
CA ASP A 335 22.37 9.32 25.76
C ASP A 335 23.36 9.25 24.57
N GLU A 336 24.20 10.28 24.40
CA GLU A 336 25.15 10.41 23.28
C GLU A 336 26.21 9.28 23.22
N GLU A 337 26.34 8.49 24.30
CA GLU A 337 27.24 7.34 24.41
C GLU A 337 26.57 6.00 24.03
N PHE A 338 25.32 6.02 23.54
CA PHE A 338 24.54 4.82 23.16
C PHE A 338 24.34 3.83 24.32
N ARG A 339 24.15 4.31 25.56
CA ARG A 339 23.75 3.45 26.68
C ARG A 339 22.22 3.38 26.76
N TRP A 340 21.69 2.16 26.70
CA TRP A 340 20.25 1.89 26.67
C TRP A 340 19.76 1.63 28.10
N GLU A 341 19.86 2.57 29.04
CA GLU A 341 19.60 2.30 30.47
C GLU A 341 18.13 2.49 30.86
N ILE A 342 17.68 1.79 31.90
CA ILE A 342 16.36 2.02 32.51
C ILE A 342 16.48 2.99 33.69
N TRP A 343 15.59 3.98 33.69
CA TRP A 343 15.52 5.02 34.70
C TRP A 343 14.09 5.17 35.20
N THR A 344 13.94 5.66 36.44
CA THR A 344 12.67 6.20 36.92
C THR A 344 12.76 7.71 37.12
N ILE A 345 11.64 8.39 36.93
CA ILE A 345 11.49 9.82 37.18
C ILE A 345 10.28 10.08 38.07
N SER A 346 10.46 10.94 39.08
CA SER A 346 9.38 11.48 39.90
C SER A 346 8.58 12.52 39.13
N VAL A 347 7.25 12.37 39.09
CA VAL A 347 6.36 13.27 38.35
C VAL A 347 6.17 14.62 39.07
N SER A 348 6.43 14.70 40.37
CA SER A 348 6.25 15.94 41.14
C SER A 348 7.44 16.89 41.06
N ASP A 349 8.66 16.36 40.96
CA ASP A 349 9.89 17.16 41.06
C ASP A 349 10.97 16.81 40.03
N GLY A 350 10.72 15.83 39.15
CA GLY A 350 11.67 15.43 38.10
C GLY A 350 12.87 14.65 38.60
N THR A 351 12.89 14.20 39.86
CA THR A 351 14.02 13.45 40.42
C THR A 351 14.22 12.14 39.65
N LEU A 352 15.44 11.93 39.15
CA LEU A 352 15.84 10.74 38.40
C LEU A 352 16.52 9.70 39.29
N THR A 353 16.13 8.44 39.15
CA THR A 353 16.79 7.29 39.78
C THR A 353 17.20 6.28 38.71
N GLN A 354 18.47 5.88 38.71
CA GLN A 354 18.99 4.87 37.80
C GLN A 354 18.61 3.48 38.31
N VAL A 355 17.98 2.66 37.46
CA VAL A 355 17.55 1.30 37.81
C VAL A 355 18.57 0.26 37.38
N THR A 356 19.30 0.54 36.30
CA THR A 356 20.29 -0.35 35.69
C THR A 356 21.60 0.39 35.46
N ASP A 357 22.72 -0.17 35.90
CA ASP A 357 24.05 0.45 35.88
C ASP A 357 25.12 -0.41 35.18
N ASP A 358 24.73 -1.50 34.54
CA ASP A 358 25.64 -2.44 33.87
C ASP A 358 25.53 -2.43 32.32
N PRO A 359 26.50 -2.99 31.57
CA PRO A 359 26.46 -2.95 30.10
C PRO A 359 25.38 -3.85 29.50
N GLY A 360 24.55 -3.28 28.62
CA GLY A 360 23.51 -4.03 27.89
C GLY A 360 22.60 -3.14 27.04
N LYS A 361 21.74 -3.78 26.24
CA LYS A 361 20.62 -3.11 25.57
C LYS A 361 19.35 -3.38 26.37
N TYR A 362 18.84 -2.37 27.08
CA TYR A 362 17.66 -2.51 27.94
C TYR A 362 16.44 -1.87 27.29
N ARG A 363 15.28 -2.52 27.37
CA ARG A 363 14.05 -2.14 26.66
C ARG A 363 12.80 -2.47 27.49
N HIS A 364 11.65 -1.89 27.14
CA HIS A 364 10.34 -2.20 27.73
C HIS A 364 10.25 -2.21 29.28
N PRO A 365 10.59 -1.12 29.98
CA PRO A 365 10.48 -1.10 31.44
C PRO A 365 9.01 -1.12 31.90
N LEU A 366 8.68 -2.00 32.83
CA LEU A 366 7.32 -2.21 33.33
C LEU A 366 7.30 -2.35 34.85
N TRP A 367 6.49 -1.52 35.50
CA TRP A 367 6.31 -1.57 36.95
C TRP A 367 5.48 -2.79 37.34
N SER A 368 5.91 -3.52 38.36
CA SER A 368 5.10 -4.56 38.97
C SER A 368 3.86 -3.96 39.64
N PRO A 369 2.72 -4.68 39.69
CA PRO A 369 1.50 -4.20 40.35
C PRO A 369 1.68 -3.84 41.83
N ASP A 370 2.67 -4.43 42.50
CA ASP A 370 3.01 -4.16 43.90
C ASP A 370 3.95 -2.96 44.10
N GLY A 371 4.46 -2.37 43.02
CA GLY A 371 5.31 -1.19 43.04
C GLY A 371 6.79 -1.44 43.33
N LYS A 372 7.21 -2.69 43.58
CA LYS A 372 8.56 -2.98 44.10
C LYS A 372 9.59 -3.32 43.04
N THR A 373 9.14 -3.77 41.87
CA THR A 373 9.99 -4.36 40.84
C THR A 373 9.76 -3.67 39.51
N ILE A 374 10.83 -3.51 38.73
CA ILE A 374 10.76 -3.14 37.32
C ILE A 374 11.21 -4.34 36.51
N ALA A 375 10.31 -4.85 35.67
CA ALA A 375 10.63 -5.82 34.63
C ALA A 375 11.12 -5.08 33.39
N TYR A 376 12.10 -5.62 32.70
CA TYR A 376 12.61 -5.08 31.44
C TYR A 376 13.27 -6.18 30.61
N GLU A 377 13.41 -5.93 29.31
CA GLU A 377 14.14 -6.79 28.38
C GLU A 377 15.62 -6.41 28.37
N LYS A 378 16.50 -7.42 28.40
CA LYS A 378 17.95 -7.25 28.22
C LYS A 378 18.53 -8.43 27.46
N ASN A 379 19.09 -8.14 26.28
CA ASN A 379 19.74 -9.09 25.38
C ASN A 379 18.84 -10.31 25.06
N GLY A 380 17.56 -10.07 24.74
CA GLY A 380 16.61 -11.12 24.35
C GLY A 380 16.07 -11.98 25.50
N GLY A 381 16.20 -11.53 26.76
CA GLY A 381 15.59 -12.15 27.93
C GLY A 381 14.94 -11.13 28.86
N VAL A 382 14.08 -11.60 29.77
CA VAL A 382 13.36 -10.76 30.74
C VAL A 382 14.08 -10.75 32.09
N TRP A 383 14.31 -9.56 32.62
CA TRP A 383 15.05 -9.31 33.85
C TRP A 383 14.23 -8.46 34.81
N PHE A 384 14.45 -8.68 36.10
CA PHE A 384 13.86 -7.90 37.18
C PHE A 384 14.94 -7.13 37.93
N SER A 385 14.64 -5.87 38.25
CA SER A 385 15.42 -5.05 39.20
C SER A 385 14.48 -4.42 40.23
N PRO A 386 14.95 -4.15 41.47
CA PRO A 386 14.21 -3.32 42.42
C PRO A 386 13.91 -1.94 41.82
N ALA A 387 12.72 -1.40 42.06
CA ALA A 387 12.30 -0.09 41.51
C ALA A 387 13.15 1.09 42.03
N GLU A 388 13.78 0.92 43.20
CA GLU A 388 14.71 1.90 43.81
C GLU A 388 16.16 1.74 43.28
N GLY A 389 16.40 0.81 42.35
CA GLY A 389 17.73 0.40 41.91
C GLY A 389 18.33 -0.72 42.77
N GLY A 390 19.24 -1.49 42.19
CA GLY A 390 19.89 -2.61 42.87
C GLY A 390 20.25 -3.75 41.93
N GLU A 391 20.57 -4.91 42.51
CA GLU A 391 21.01 -6.08 41.76
C GLU A 391 19.89 -6.62 40.86
N SER A 392 20.19 -6.73 39.58
CA SER A 392 19.27 -7.25 38.56
C SER A 392 19.41 -8.77 38.42
N ARG A 393 18.28 -9.47 38.28
CA ARG A 393 18.26 -10.92 38.07
C ARG A 393 17.47 -11.30 36.83
N LYS A 394 17.99 -12.24 36.06
CA LYS A 394 17.30 -12.80 34.90
C LYS A 394 16.18 -13.74 35.37
N ILE A 395 15.01 -13.62 34.76
CA ILE A 395 13.85 -14.47 35.01
C ILE A 395 13.57 -15.39 33.84
N ILE A 396 13.72 -14.89 32.61
CA ILE A 396 13.43 -15.64 31.38
C ILE A 396 14.62 -15.49 30.40
N ASP A 397 15.09 -16.60 29.85
CA ASP A 397 16.24 -16.68 28.92
C ASP A 397 15.89 -16.36 27.47
N PHE A 398 14.61 -16.17 27.17
CA PHE A 398 14.06 -15.86 25.85
C PHE A 398 12.99 -14.76 26.00
N GLY A 399 12.78 -13.98 24.94
CA GLY A 399 11.81 -12.89 24.93
C GLY A 399 12.36 -11.65 24.23
N ASP A 400 12.14 -11.56 22.92
CA ASP A 400 12.58 -10.46 22.06
C ASP A 400 11.56 -9.29 21.99
N GLN A 401 10.52 -9.24 22.84
CA GLN A 401 9.42 -8.24 22.78
C GLN A 401 8.69 -8.00 24.13
N SER A 402 7.69 -7.11 24.14
CA SER A 402 6.93 -6.60 25.29
C SER A 402 6.39 -7.69 26.22
N ALA A 403 6.56 -7.49 27.53
CA ALA A 403 5.90 -8.29 28.56
C ALA A 403 4.69 -7.53 29.13
N TRP A 404 3.75 -8.21 29.78
CA TRP A 404 2.69 -7.57 30.57
C TRP A 404 2.47 -8.32 31.87
N TRP A 405 2.33 -7.58 32.97
CA TRP A 405 1.96 -8.17 34.26
C TRP A 405 0.47 -8.54 34.27
N SER A 406 0.16 -9.70 34.82
CA SER A 406 -1.21 -9.95 35.27
C SER A 406 -1.56 -9.00 36.42
N PRO A 407 -2.85 -8.66 36.61
CA PRO A 407 -3.27 -7.76 37.69
C PRO A 407 -2.87 -8.24 39.09
N ASP A 408 -2.73 -9.55 39.30
CA ASP A 408 -2.31 -10.14 40.57
C ASP A 408 -0.78 -10.24 40.75
N GLY A 409 0.01 -9.85 39.75
CA GLY A 409 1.47 -9.88 39.77
C GLY A 409 2.08 -11.29 39.74
N LYS A 410 1.30 -12.33 39.45
CA LYS A 410 1.79 -13.73 39.44
C LYS A 410 2.19 -14.24 38.07
N TRP A 411 1.76 -13.57 37.01
CA TRP A 411 1.99 -13.98 35.63
C TRP A 411 2.62 -12.86 34.82
N LEU A 412 3.42 -13.27 33.85
CA LEU A 412 3.83 -12.44 32.73
C LEU A 412 3.22 -12.99 31.45
N TYR A 413 2.61 -12.11 30.66
CA TYR A 413 2.24 -12.40 29.27
C TYR A 413 3.36 -11.89 28.35
N TYR A 414 3.69 -12.68 27.34
CA TYR A 414 4.66 -12.36 26.31
C TYR A 414 4.04 -12.61 24.93
N SER A 415 4.28 -11.70 24.00
CA SER A 415 3.91 -11.89 22.60
C SER A 415 5.08 -11.53 21.67
N ASN A 416 5.39 -12.43 20.75
CA ASN A 416 6.14 -12.15 19.53
C ASN A 416 5.23 -12.40 18.32
N TRP A 417 5.64 -11.95 17.12
CA TRP A 417 4.88 -12.01 15.86
C TRP A 417 4.09 -13.31 15.64
N ASP A 418 4.60 -14.47 16.08
CA ASP A 418 3.94 -15.78 15.93
C ASP A 418 3.66 -16.52 17.24
N ILE A 419 4.04 -15.98 18.40
CA ILE A 419 4.04 -16.70 19.68
C ILE A 419 3.39 -15.86 20.77
N HIS A 420 2.33 -16.40 21.36
CA HIS A 420 1.67 -15.83 22.55
C HIS A 420 1.83 -16.78 23.73
N GLN A 421 2.56 -16.35 24.76
CA GLN A 421 2.95 -17.19 25.87
C GLN A 421 2.60 -16.57 27.22
N HIS A 422 2.14 -17.41 28.14
CA HIS A 422 1.97 -17.09 29.55
C HIS A 422 3.06 -17.76 30.38
N PHE A 423 3.66 -16.99 31.27
CA PHE A 423 4.69 -17.46 32.18
C PHE A 423 4.24 -17.32 33.63
N PHE A 424 4.25 -18.43 34.37
CA PHE A 424 3.93 -18.44 35.78
C PHE A 424 5.20 -18.24 36.61
N LEU A 425 5.23 -17.17 37.41
CA LEU A 425 6.47 -16.74 38.08
C LEU A 425 6.89 -17.62 39.26
N SER A 426 5.97 -18.41 39.84
CA SER A 426 6.28 -19.14 41.08
C SER A 426 7.07 -20.43 40.87
N ASP A 427 6.95 -21.06 39.70
CA ASP A 427 7.61 -22.32 39.36
C ASP A 427 8.23 -22.34 37.94
N ASN A 428 8.25 -21.19 37.26
CA ASN A 428 8.79 -21.00 35.91
C ASN A 428 8.11 -21.86 34.82
N GLN A 429 6.83 -22.21 34.99
CA GLN A 429 6.05 -22.88 33.96
C GLN A 429 5.61 -21.93 32.83
N LYS A 430 5.58 -22.47 31.62
CA LYS A 430 5.24 -21.77 30.37
C LYS A 430 4.08 -22.46 29.67
N PHE A 431 3.12 -21.66 29.20
CA PHE A 431 1.92 -22.12 28.50
C PHE A 431 1.72 -21.32 27.21
N ASP A 432 1.48 -22.01 26.10
CA ASP A 432 1.19 -21.38 24.82
C ASP A 432 -0.31 -21.09 24.70
N LEU A 433 -0.68 -19.84 24.39
CA LEU A 433 -2.06 -19.43 24.12
C LEU A 433 -2.26 -19.24 22.62
N ASN A 434 -2.97 -20.15 21.96
CA ASN A 434 -3.36 -19.97 20.57
C ASN A 434 -4.65 -19.16 20.48
N ILE A 435 -4.55 -17.89 20.08
CA ILE A 435 -5.71 -17.00 19.93
C ILE A 435 -6.32 -17.22 18.53
N PRO A 436 -7.63 -17.47 18.40
CA PRO A 436 -8.27 -17.56 17.09
C PRO A 436 -8.10 -16.27 16.28
N ARG A 437 -7.79 -16.39 14.99
CA ARG A 437 -7.55 -15.23 14.10
C ARG A 437 -8.71 -14.24 14.07
N GLU A 438 -9.95 -14.71 14.26
CA GLU A 438 -11.16 -13.90 14.30
C GLU A 438 -11.26 -13.00 15.54
N VAL A 439 -10.58 -13.39 16.63
CA VAL A 439 -10.53 -12.65 17.90
C VAL A 439 -9.52 -11.50 17.81
N GLY A 440 -8.41 -11.70 17.08
CA GLY A 440 -7.33 -10.71 16.94
C GLY A 440 -6.30 -10.78 18.06
N ASP A 441 -5.51 -9.73 18.20
CA ASP A 441 -4.32 -9.74 19.06
C ASP A 441 -4.67 -9.41 20.51
N PHE A 442 -3.93 -9.99 21.44
CA PHE A 442 -3.99 -9.58 22.85
C PHE A 442 -3.47 -8.15 23.00
N ILE A 443 -4.22 -7.33 23.72
CA ILE A 443 -3.89 -5.92 23.89
C ILE A 443 -3.68 -5.51 25.34
N ALA A 444 -4.41 -6.11 26.29
CA ALA A 444 -4.32 -5.74 27.70
C ALA A 444 -5.11 -6.71 28.60
N PHE A 445 -4.79 -6.67 29.89
CA PHE A 445 -5.73 -7.10 30.93
C PHE A 445 -6.73 -5.98 31.24
N SER A 446 -8.01 -6.34 31.43
CA SER A 446 -8.99 -5.40 31.98
C SER A 446 -8.69 -5.19 33.47
N PRO A 447 -8.46 -3.95 33.90
CA PRO A 447 -8.15 -3.69 35.31
C PRO A 447 -9.35 -3.99 36.20
N GLY A 448 -9.12 -4.73 37.29
CA GLY A 448 -10.13 -5.03 38.31
C GLY A 448 -11.09 -6.19 38.03
N ASN A 449 -11.17 -6.73 36.81
CA ASN A 449 -12.22 -7.69 36.42
C ASN A 449 -11.74 -9.07 35.95
N ASN A 450 -10.44 -9.38 36.08
CA ASN A 450 -9.90 -10.69 35.72
C ASN A 450 -10.20 -11.09 34.25
N LYS A 451 -10.17 -10.12 33.33
CA LYS A 451 -10.40 -10.34 31.89
C LYS A 451 -9.15 -10.06 31.08
N MET A 452 -9.01 -10.79 30.00
CA MET A 452 -8.08 -10.51 28.90
C MET A 452 -8.85 -9.86 27.76
N LEU A 453 -8.33 -8.77 27.21
CA LEU A 453 -8.92 -8.08 26.08
C LEU A 453 -8.11 -8.33 24.81
N PHE A 454 -8.83 -8.46 23.71
CA PHE A 454 -8.27 -8.71 22.39
C PHE A 454 -8.90 -7.76 21.39
N TYR A 455 -8.09 -7.21 20.49
CA TYR A 455 -8.58 -6.35 19.45
C TYR A 455 -8.26 -6.95 18.10
N ARG A 456 -9.29 -7.15 17.30
CA ARG A 456 -9.12 -7.36 15.87
C ARG A 456 -9.17 -5.99 15.20
N PRO A 457 -8.11 -5.54 14.50
CA PRO A 457 -8.16 -4.30 13.74
C PRO A 457 -8.97 -4.46 12.45
N SER A 458 -9.63 -3.40 11.97
CA SER A 458 -10.29 -3.39 10.65
C SER A 458 -9.30 -3.33 9.48
N TYR A 459 -8.12 -2.80 9.76
CA TYR A 459 -6.99 -2.75 8.86
C TYR A 459 -5.99 -3.82 9.20
N ASP A 460 -5.27 -4.28 8.18
CA ASP A 460 -4.18 -5.22 8.32
C ASP A 460 -3.00 -4.65 7.54
N TYR A 461 -1.78 -4.76 8.07
CA TYR A 461 -0.61 -4.44 7.27
C TYR A 461 -0.38 -5.62 6.35
N LYS A 462 -0.52 -5.42 5.04
CA LYS A 462 -0.43 -6.50 4.07
C LYS A 462 0.42 -6.09 2.88
N TRP A 463 1.25 -7.04 2.48
CA TRP A 463 1.81 -7.03 1.13
C TRP A 463 0.71 -7.46 0.16
N GLY A 464 0.24 -6.53 -0.66
CA GLY A 464 -0.86 -6.74 -1.59
C GLY A 464 -0.38 -6.95 -3.02
N LEU A 465 -1.19 -7.64 -3.82
CA LEU A 465 -1.02 -7.73 -5.27
C LEU A 465 -2.00 -6.78 -5.95
N LYS A 466 -1.48 -5.84 -6.74
CA LYS A 466 -2.28 -4.96 -7.60
C LYS A 466 -1.91 -5.15 -9.07
N VAL A 467 -2.87 -4.83 -9.94
CA VAL A 467 -2.71 -4.84 -11.39
C VAL A 467 -3.27 -3.55 -11.97
N VAL A 468 -2.58 -3.01 -12.97
CA VAL A 468 -3.01 -1.85 -13.75
C VAL A 468 -2.93 -2.15 -15.25
N SER A 469 -3.84 -1.56 -16.03
CA SER A 469 -3.79 -1.62 -17.49
C SER A 469 -2.71 -0.68 -18.03
N VAL A 470 -2.00 -1.13 -19.06
CA VAL A 470 -0.96 -0.32 -19.74
C VAL A 470 -1.58 0.83 -20.54
N SER A 471 -2.86 0.70 -20.95
CA SER A 471 -3.61 1.82 -21.53
C SER A 471 -3.89 2.93 -20.52
N GLY A 472 -3.81 2.65 -19.22
CA GLY A 472 -4.20 3.53 -18.13
C GLY A 472 -5.53 3.14 -17.49
N GLY A 473 -6.01 4.01 -16.59
CA GLY A 473 -7.12 3.70 -15.69
C GLY A 473 -6.63 3.25 -14.31
N PRO A 474 -7.56 3.03 -13.38
CA PRO A 474 -7.24 2.71 -12.00
C PRO A 474 -6.71 1.29 -11.86
N SER A 475 -5.90 1.10 -10.83
CA SER A 475 -5.45 -0.23 -10.43
C SER A 475 -6.57 -1.04 -9.77
N PHE A 476 -6.38 -2.36 -9.65
CA PHE A 476 -7.27 -3.23 -8.88
C PHE A 476 -6.52 -4.41 -8.27
N GLU A 477 -7.16 -5.02 -7.27
CA GLU A 477 -6.62 -6.17 -6.52
C GLU A 477 -7.28 -7.48 -7.00
N PRO A 478 -6.56 -8.38 -7.69
CA PRO A 478 -7.11 -9.69 -8.08
C PRO A 478 -7.18 -10.68 -6.90
N GLY A 479 -6.42 -10.48 -5.82
CA GLY A 479 -6.36 -11.36 -4.65
C GLY A 479 -6.42 -10.62 -3.31
N ARG A 480 -7.42 -9.74 -3.13
CA ARG A 480 -7.56 -8.77 -2.02
C ARG A 480 -7.17 -9.27 -0.63
N ASP A 481 -7.53 -10.50 -0.29
CA ASP A 481 -7.35 -11.02 1.08
C ASP A 481 -6.05 -11.82 1.26
N LEU A 482 -5.29 -12.01 0.18
CA LEU A 482 -4.01 -12.70 0.20
C LEU A 482 -2.87 -11.73 0.51
N GLU A 483 -1.99 -12.17 1.40
CA GLU A 483 -0.68 -11.56 1.55
C GLU A 483 0.25 -12.13 0.48
N VAL A 484 0.91 -11.26 -0.27
CA VAL A 484 1.66 -11.62 -1.48
C VAL A 484 3.05 -11.00 -1.46
N TYR A 485 4.07 -11.84 -1.37
CA TYR A 485 5.48 -11.45 -1.35
C TYR A 485 6.17 -11.56 -2.71
N GLY A 486 5.53 -12.25 -3.65
CA GLY A 486 6.03 -12.43 -5.01
C GLY A 486 4.90 -12.79 -5.96
N ALA A 487 4.98 -12.34 -7.21
CA ALA A 487 3.97 -12.64 -8.21
C ALA A 487 4.59 -12.99 -9.57
N ARG A 488 4.03 -13.99 -10.24
CA ARG A 488 4.41 -14.38 -11.61
C ARG A 488 3.17 -14.68 -12.43
N TRP A 489 3.09 -14.08 -13.62
CA TRP A 489 2.02 -14.35 -14.57
C TRP A 489 2.16 -15.73 -15.20
N SER A 490 1.01 -16.33 -15.53
CA SER A 490 0.96 -17.47 -16.43
C SER A 490 1.27 -17.08 -17.87
N PRO A 491 1.87 -17.98 -18.67
CA PRO A 491 2.20 -17.70 -20.07
C PRO A 491 1.04 -17.20 -20.92
N ASP A 492 -0.21 -17.54 -20.55
CA ASP A 492 -1.43 -17.12 -21.23
C ASP A 492 -2.10 -15.86 -20.63
N SER A 493 -1.45 -15.20 -19.67
CA SER A 493 -1.95 -14.01 -18.94
C SER A 493 -3.25 -14.22 -18.15
N LYS A 494 -3.72 -15.45 -17.92
CA LYS A 494 -5.01 -15.69 -17.25
C LYS A 494 -4.91 -15.89 -15.74
N ILE A 495 -3.72 -16.19 -15.23
CA ILE A 495 -3.48 -16.53 -13.83
C ILE A 495 -2.25 -15.78 -13.34
N ILE A 496 -2.26 -15.40 -12.07
CA ILE A 496 -1.08 -14.94 -11.35
C ILE A 496 -0.77 -15.96 -10.25
N LEU A 497 0.42 -16.54 -10.28
CA LEU A 497 0.97 -17.34 -9.19
C LEU A 497 1.59 -16.39 -8.17
N ALA A 498 0.94 -16.28 -7.02
CA ALA A 498 1.31 -15.40 -5.93
C ALA A 498 1.96 -16.20 -4.80
N GLN A 499 3.23 -15.93 -4.50
CA GLN A 499 3.86 -16.41 -3.27
C GLN A 499 3.23 -15.68 -2.09
N GLY A 500 2.72 -16.40 -1.11
CA GLY A 500 2.02 -15.85 0.05
C GLY A 500 2.02 -16.85 1.20
N GLU A 501 1.13 -16.66 2.18
CA GLU A 501 1.05 -17.54 3.35
C GLU A 501 -0.21 -18.39 3.36
N ASN A 502 -0.14 -19.56 3.99
CA ASN A 502 -1.32 -20.35 4.34
C ASN A 502 -1.91 -19.93 5.69
N GLU A 503 -2.99 -20.57 6.13
CA GLU A 503 -3.66 -20.26 7.42
C GLU A 503 -2.78 -20.46 8.68
N LYS A 504 -1.63 -21.12 8.53
CA LYS A 504 -0.65 -21.38 9.60
C LYS A 504 0.59 -20.50 9.52
N GLY A 505 0.66 -19.56 8.57
CA GLY A 505 1.84 -18.72 8.33
C GLY A 505 2.98 -19.43 7.58
N ASP A 506 2.74 -20.59 6.95
CA ASP A 506 3.75 -21.20 6.08
C ASP A 506 3.70 -20.59 4.69
N ILE A 507 4.88 -20.26 4.15
CA ILE A 507 5.02 -19.75 2.79
C ILE A 507 4.58 -20.82 1.78
N THR A 508 3.75 -20.40 0.83
CA THR A 508 3.14 -21.24 -0.20
C THR A 508 2.90 -20.43 -1.48
N TYR A 509 2.38 -21.08 -2.52
CA TYR A 509 1.88 -20.42 -3.72
C TYR A 509 0.36 -20.48 -3.78
N TRP A 510 -0.22 -19.34 -4.10
CA TRP A 510 -1.62 -19.15 -4.44
C TRP A 510 -1.78 -18.98 -5.94
N ILE A 511 -2.81 -19.61 -6.49
CA ILE A 511 -3.22 -19.49 -7.88
C ILE A 511 -4.36 -18.46 -7.88
N VAL A 512 -4.09 -17.30 -8.48
CA VAL A 512 -5.03 -16.16 -8.53
C VAL A 512 -5.59 -16.06 -9.95
N PRO A 513 -6.85 -16.45 -10.19
CA PRO A 513 -7.50 -16.24 -11.48
C PRO A 513 -7.65 -14.75 -11.78
N PHE A 514 -7.06 -14.29 -12.88
CA PHE A 514 -7.00 -12.87 -13.22
C PHE A 514 -8.39 -12.29 -13.52
N ALA A 515 -9.22 -13.05 -14.25
CA ALA A 515 -10.59 -12.68 -14.62
C ALA A 515 -11.59 -12.69 -13.45
N GLY A 516 -11.17 -13.11 -12.26
CA GLY A 516 -12.02 -13.29 -11.08
C GLY A 516 -12.29 -14.75 -10.74
N GLY A 517 -12.74 -14.96 -9.50
CA GLY A 517 -12.76 -16.26 -8.84
C GLY A 517 -12.07 -16.16 -7.49
N GLU A 518 -12.25 -17.16 -6.63
CA GLU A 518 -11.46 -17.23 -5.40
C GLU A 518 -10.05 -17.71 -5.73
N PRO A 519 -9.01 -17.06 -5.20
CA PRO A 519 -7.70 -17.65 -5.17
C PRO A 519 -7.72 -19.01 -4.47
N PHE A 520 -6.92 -19.95 -4.96
CA PHE A 520 -6.79 -21.27 -4.35
C PHE A 520 -5.32 -21.65 -4.20
N MET A 521 -5.01 -22.33 -3.10
CA MET A 521 -3.64 -22.68 -2.75
C MET A 521 -3.13 -23.87 -3.57
N LEU A 522 -1.90 -23.77 -4.06
CA LEU A 522 -1.13 -24.86 -4.63
C LEU A 522 -0.73 -25.83 -3.50
N LYS A 523 -1.27 -27.05 -3.51
CA LYS A 523 -0.96 -28.06 -2.50
C LYS A 523 0.41 -28.66 -2.78
N LEU A 524 1.35 -28.44 -1.86
CA LEU A 524 2.69 -29.00 -1.91
C LEU A 524 2.74 -30.31 -1.13
N ASP A 525 2.65 -31.44 -1.84
CA ASP A 525 2.97 -32.76 -1.32
C ASP A 525 4.36 -33.15 -1.84
N ILE A 526 5.39 -32.83 -1.05
CA ILE A 526 6.80 -32.96 -1.45
C ILE A 526 7.52 -34.13 -0.78
N GLY A 527 6.95 -34.72 0.28
CA GLY A 527 7.52 -35.90 0.96
C GLY A 527 8.92 -35.71 1.55
N ILE A 528 9.33 -34.48 1.88
CA ILE A 528 10.65 -34.15 2.47
C ILE A 528 10.47 -33.71 3.92
N ASP A 529 11.34 -34.22 4.80
CA ASP A 529 11.41 -33.81 6.20
C ASP A 529 12.00 -32.39 6.31
N GLY A 530 11.35 -31.51 7.08
CA GLY A 530 11.72 -30.10 7.23
C GLY A 530 10.59 -29.15 6.85
N LYS A 531 10.83 -27.82 6.97
CA LYS A 531 9.89 -26.78 6.56
C LYS A 531 10.33 -26.22 5.19
N PRO A 532 9.71 -26.64 4.08
CA PRO A 532 10.08 -26.15 2.76
C PRO A 532 9.77 -24.65 2.62
N PHE A 533 10.67 -23.90 1.99
CA PHE A 533 10.46 -22.50 1.63
C PHE A 533 10.35 -22.37 0.10
N PRO A 534 9.12 -22.34 -0.47
CA PRO A 534 8.94 -22.20 -1.91
C PRO A 534 9.16 -20.76 -2.34
N PHE A 535 10.10 -20.51 -3.26
CA PHE A 535 10.54 -19.15 -3.60
C PHE A 535 10.47 -18.77 -5.08
N GLN A 536 10.46 -19.74 -6.03
CA GLN A 536 10.29 -19.40 -7.44
C GLN A 536 9.69 -20.51 -8.31
N VAL A 537 8.64 -20.19 -9.07
CA VAL A 537 8.07 -21.04 -10.12
C VAL A 537 8.81 -20.83 -11.45
N SER A 538 8.96 -21.85 -12.30
CA SER A 538 9.53 -21.76 -13.65
C SER A 538 8.71 -20.87 -14.62
N GLN A 539 9.32 -20.45 -15.73
CA GLN A 539 8.69 -19.54 -16.71
C GLN A 539 7.42 -20.13 -17.36
N ASP A 540 7.39 -21.44 -17.56
CA ASP A 540 6.26 -22.21 -18.10
C ASP A 540 5.21 -22.58 -17.03
N ASN A 541 5.48 -22.28 -15.76
CA ASN A 541 4.68 -22.65 -14.59
C ASN A 541 4.49 -24.16 -14.35
N MET A 542 5.42 -24.98 -14.84
CA MET A 542 5.36 -26.43 -14.68
C MET A 542 6.24 -26.96 -13.53
N LYS A 543 7.15 -26.13 -12.99
CA LYS A 543 8.07 -26.51 -11.92
C LYS A 543 8.14 -25.45 -10.83
N LEU A 544 8.34 -25.86 -9.59
CA LEU A 544 8.55 -24.99 -8.44
C LEU A 544 9.89 -25.31 -7.78
N ALA A 545 10.73 -24.29 -7.57
CA ALA A 545 11.92 -24.37 -6.75
C ALA A 545 11.62 -23.96 -5.30
N PHE A 546 12.16 -24.72 -4.35
CA PHE A 546 12.06 -24.46 -2.92
C PHE A 546 13.33 -24.90 -2.20
N THR A 547 13.58 -24.33 -1.02
CA THR A 547 14.70 -24.75 -0.17
C THR A 547 14.23 -25.44 1.10
N VAL A 548 15.13 -26.23 1.70
CA VAL A 548 14.97 -26.78 3.06
C VAL A 548 16.24 -26.44 3.84
N SER A 549 16.09 -25.66 4.91
CA SER A 549 17.22 -25.20 5.73
C SER A 549 17.66 -26.25 6.75
N HIS A 550 18.97 -26.33 6.99
CA HIS A 550 19.60 -27.19 8.00
C HIS A 550 19.98 -26.39 9.25
N GLU A 551 20.22 -27.09 10.37
CA GLU A 551 20.65 -26.46 11.64
C GLU A 551 22.00 -25.72 11.54
N ASP A 552 22.85 -26.08 10.55
CA ASP A 552 24.16 -25.47 10.31
C ASP A 552 24.12 -24.22 9.43
N GLY A 553 22.93 -23.77 9.01
CA GLY A 553 22.70 -22.56 8.22
C GLY A 553 22.80 -22.72 6.69
N TYR A 554 23.14 -23.92 6.20
CA TYR A 554 23.06 -24.23 4.77
C TYR A 554 21.64 -24.63 4.37
N GLU A 555 21.31 -24.47 3.08
CA GLU A 555 20.02 -24.90 2.54
C GLU A 555 20.19 -25.88 1.39
N ASP A 556 19.34 -26.89 1.30
CA ASP A 556 19.26 -27.75 0.11
C ASP A 556 18.20 -27.21 -0.84
N LEU A 557 18.55 -27.15 -2.13
CA LEU A 557 17.67 -26.68 -3.19
C LEU A 557 16.99 -27.86 -3.89
N TYR A 558 15.67 -27.82 -3.92
CA TYR A 558 14.83 -28.80 -4.58
C TYR A 558 14.00 -28.17 -5.70
N VAL A 559 13.62 -29.01 -6.66
CA VAL A 559 12.62 -28.68 -7.70
C VAL A 559 11.55 -29.75 -7.73
N VAL A 560 10.28 -29.34 -7.80
CA VAL A 560 9.13 -30.25 -7.90
C VAL A 560 8.26 -29.88 -9.10
N PRO A 561 7.77 -30.87 -9.89
CA PRO A 561 6.80 -30.61 -10.94
C PRO A 561 5.42 -30.31 -10.35
N ILE A 562 4.72 -29.35 -10.96
CA ILE A 562 3.43 -28.85 -10.49
C ILE A 562 2.40 -28.82 -11.62
N SER A 563 1.12 -28.86 -11.26
CA SER A 563 0.00 -28.56 -12.14
C SER A 563 -0.79 -27.41 -11.56
N VAL A 564 -0.82 -26.30 -12.29
CA VAL A 564 -1.64 -25.12 -11.95
C VAL A 564 -3.13 -25.45 -12.05
N GLU A 565 -3.53 -26.26 -13.04
CA GLU A 565 -4.92 -26.67 -13.24
C GLU A 565 -5.43 -27.54 -12.08
N ASP A 566 -4.64 -28.53 -11.65
CA ASP A 566 -5.01 -29.42 -10.53
C ASP A 566 -4.67 -28.84 -9.15
N ALA A 567 -4.00 -27.68 -9.10
CA ALA A 567 -3.52 -27.04 -7.87
C ALA A 567 -2.68 -27.97 -6.96
N ARG A 568 -1.78 -28.76 -7.53
CA ARG A 568 -0.95 -29.73 -6.77
C ARG A 568 0.40 -30.01 -7.41
N THR A 569 1.29 -30.62 -6.63
CA THR A 569 2.46 -31.34 -7.15
C THR A 569 2.03 -32.56 -7.97
N THR A 570 2.77 -32.87 -9.04
CA THR A 570 2.45 -33.97 -9.99
C THR A 570 3.48 -35.10 -9.97
N GLY A 571 4.54 -34.96 -9.19
CA GLY A 571 5.64 -35.92 -9.07
C GLY A 571 6.49 -35.63 -7.83
N PRO A 572 7.53 -36.45 -7.58
CA PRO A 572 8.40 -36.26 -6.43
C PRO A 572 9.23 -34.98 -6.56
N ALA A 573 9.61 -34.40 -5.42
CA ALA A 573 10.62 -33.35 -5.40
C ALA A 573 12.01 -33.96 -5.65
N GLU A 574 12.79 -33.30 -6.49
CA GLU A 574 14.15 -33.70 -6.85
C GLU A 574 15.15 -32.74 -6.21
N LEU A 575 16.18 -33.29 -5.56
CA LEU A 575 17.30 -32.52 -5.02
C LEU A 575 18.18 -32.05 -6.18
N VAL A 576 18.33 -30.74 -6.32
CA VAL A 576 19.02 -30.10 -7.45
C VAL A 576 20.39 -29.57 -7.05
N PHE A 577 20.52 -29.07 -5.82
CA PHE A 577 21.80 -28.58 -5.31
C PHE A 577 21.88 -28.78 -3.79
N GLU A 578 22.92 -29.47 -3.32
CA GLU A 578 23.18 -29.72 -1.91
C GLU A 578 23.97 -28.57 -1.28
N ARG A 579 23.65 -28.25 -0.02
CA ARG A 579 24.42 -27.30 0.81
C ARG A 579 24.65 -25.95 0.12
N TRP A 580 23.59 -25.39 -0.44
CA TRP A 580 23.61 -24.05 -1.03
C TRP A 580 23.89 -22.99 0.04
N SER A 581 24.87 -22.13 -0.23
CA SER A 581 25.44 -21.19 0.75
C SER A 581 24.76 -19.82 0.81
N ALA A 582 24.00 -19.44 -0.24
CA ALA A 582 23.41 -18.11 -0.34
C ALA A 582 22.00 -18.02 0.27
N GLY A 583 21.33 -19.17 0.45
CA GLY A 583 19.96 -19.26 0.97
C GLY A 583 18.89 -18.65 0.06
N ALA A 584 17.62 -18.80 0.43
CA ALA A 584 16.48 -18.31 -0.35
C ALA A 584 16.25 -16.78 -0.26
N TYR A 585 16.91 -16.07 0.67
CA TYR A 585 16.73 -14.63 0.87
C TYR A 585 17.68 -13.80 0.00
N ASN A 586 17.11 -12.91 -0.84
CA ASN A 586 17.75 -12.09 -1.89
C ASN A 586 18.07 -12.90 -3.17
N VAL A 587 17.32 -12.65 -4.24
CA VAL A 587 17.32 -13.43 -5.49
C VAL A 587 18.72 -13.53 -6.15
N VAL A 588 19.46 -14.56 -5.77
CA VAL A 588 20.74 -15.01 -6.33
C VAL A 588 20.54 -16.23 -7.24
N PHE A 589 19.39 -16.31 -7.89
CA PHE A 589 18.90 -17.49 -8.59
C PHE A 589 18.11 -17.07 -9.85
N SER A 590 18.24 -17.82 -10.94
CA SER A 590 17.52 -17.55 -12.19
C SER A 590 17.30 -18.81 -13.03
N TRP A 591 16.05 -19.05 -13.45
CA TRP A 591 15.69 -20.11 -14.40
C TRP A 591 16.19 -19.79 -15.81
N SER A 592 16.71 -20.79 -16.53
CA SER A 592 16.87 -20.68 -17.97
C SER A 592 15.49 -20.53 -18.64
N PRO A 593 15.39 -19.86 -19.80
CA PRO A 593 14.10 -19.62 -20.47
C PRO A 593 13.33 -20.90 -20.83
N ASP A 594 14.05 -21.99 -21.11
CA ASP A 594 13.49 -23.31 -21.41
C ASP A 594 13.14 -24.14 -20.15
N GLY A 595 13.48 -23.64 -18.96
CA GLY A 595 13.20 -24.30 -17.68
C GLY A 595 14.00 -25.59 -17.44
N ASN A 596 15.12 -25.80 -18.16
CA ASN A 596 15.96 -27.00 -18.05
C ASN A 596 17.22 -26.79 -17.22
N ASN A 597 17.63 -25.54 -16.97
CA ASN A 597 18.81 -25.20 -16.20
C ASN A 597 18.50 -24.08 -15.19
N LEU A 598 19.33 -23.99 -14.16
CA LEU A 598 19.29 -22.94 -13.16
C LEU A 598 20.65 -22.26 -13.10
N ALA A 599 20.67 -20.94 -12.98
CA ALA A 599 21.87 -20.20 -12.58
C ALA A 599 21.70 -19.77 -11.12
N LEU A 600 22.72 -19.96 -10.30
CA LEU A 600 22.72 -19.57 -8.88
C LEU A 600 24.08 -19.05 -8.42
N VAL A 601 24.11 -18.22 -7.37
CA VAL A 601 25.35 -17.87 -6.66
C VAL A 601 25.62 -18.91 -5.58
N HIS A 602 26.81 -19.49 -5.56
CA HIS A 602 27.28 -20.38 -4.50
C HIS A 602 28.76 -20.14 -4.26
N GLU A 603 29.12 -19.95 -3.00
CA GLU A 603 30.48 -19.56 -2.57
C GLU A 603 31.00 -18.33 -3.33
N ASP A 604 30.15 -17.30 -3.42
CA ASP A 604 30.45 -16.04 -4.12
C ASP A 604 30.83 -16.23 -5.60
N GLU A 605 30.28 -17.26 -6.26
CA GLU A 605 30.50 -17.54 -7.69
C GLU A 605 29.20 -17.97 -8.39
N ILE A 606 29.11 -17.77 -9.71
CA ILE A 606 27.96 -18.18 -10.50
C ILE A 606 28.13 -19.63 -10.99
N TRP A 607 27.12 -20.45 -10.69
CA TRP A 607 27.00 -21.84 -11.12
C TRP A 607 25.78 -22.05 -12.01
N VAL A 608 25.93 -22.90 -13.01
CA VAL A 608 24.82 -23.41 -13.85
C VAL A 608 24.55 -24.87 -13.51
N VAL A 609 23.30 -25.18 -13.16
CA VAL A 609 22.82 -26.48 -12.70
C VAL A 609 21.81 -27.05 -13.70
N PRO A 610 22.14 -28.18 -14.39
CA PRO A 610 21.20 -28.86 -15.27
C PRO A 610 20.16 -29.67 -14.47
N LEU A 611 18.87 -29.52 -14.80
CA LEU A 611 17.77 -30.23 -14.15
C LEU A 611 17.58 -31.65 -14.71
N SER A 612 18.09 -31.96 -15.89
CA SER A 612 18.09 -33.34 -16.44
C SER A 612 19.01 -34.31 -15.68
N GLY A 613 19.66 -33.86 -14.60
CA GLY A 613 20.82 -34.49 -14.00
C GLY A 613 22.11 -34.09 -14.70
N GLY A 614 23.20 -34.09 -13.94
CA GLY A 614 24.52 -33.62 -14.36
C GLY A 614 25.27 -33.01 -13.18
N LYS A 615 26.55 -32.64 -13.38
CA LYS A 615 27.29 -31.88 -12.36
C LYS A 615 27.05 -30.38 -12.57
N PRO A 616 26.78 -29.61 -11.49
CA PRO A 616 26.84 -28.15 -11.54
C PRO A 616 28.16 -27.68 -12.13
N THR A 617 28.11 -26.64 -12.95
CA THR A 617 29.28 -26.04 -13.60
C THR A 617 29.46 -24.62 -13.13
N GLN A 618 30.58 -24.33 -12.48
CA GLN A 618 31.00 -22.96 -12.18
C GLN A 618 31.35 -22.24 -13.50
N ILE A 619 30.79 -21.07 -13.73
CA ILE A 619 30.98 -20.30 -14.98
C ILE A 619 31.71 -18.98 -14.78
N THR A 620 31.91 -18.55 -13.54
CA THR A 620 32.74 -17.39 -13.16
C THR A 620 33.86 -17.82 -12.21
N ASP A 621 34.89 -17.00 -12.07
CA ASP A 621 35.96 -17.14 -11.08
C ASP A 621 36.50 -15.72 -10.85
N THR A 622 35.88 -14.98 -9.92
CA THR A 622 36.16 -13.57 -9.69
C THR A 622 36.47 -13.26 -8.22
N PRO A 623 37.28 -12.22 -7.94
CA PRO A 623 37.68 -11.89 -6.57
C PRO A 623 36.60 -11.14 -5.77
N GLU A 624 35.46 -10.82 -6.37
CA GLU A 624 34.41 -9.96 -5.81
C GLU A 624 33.05 -10.67 -5.87
N GLU A 625 32.16 -10.44 -4.91
CA GLU A 625 30.87 -11.13 -4.82
C GLU A 625 29.93 -10.78 -5.99
N GLU A 626 29.42 -11.78 -6.73
CA GLU A 626 28.39 -11.58 -7.76
C GLU A 626 26.96 -11.60 -7.22
N ARG A 627 26.12 -10.74 -7.78
CA ARG A 627 24.68 -10.62 -7.42
C ARG A 627 23.78 -10.38 -8.62
N TRP A 628 22.47 -10.57 -8.42
CA TRP A 628 21.39 -10.26 -9.38
C TRP A 628 21.57 -10.88 -10.77
N ILE A 629 21.67 -12.21 -10.78
CA ILE A 629 21.83 -13.02 -11.98
C ILE A 629 20.55 -13.03 -12.81
N ASN A 630 20.66 -12.81 -14.13
CA ASN A 630 19.53 -12.95 -15.05
C ASN A 630 19.97 -13.59 -16.38
N TRP A 631 19.26 -14.63 -16.81
CA TRP A 631 19.42 -15.21 -18.14
C TRP A 631 18.93 -14.28 -19.24
N SER A 632 19.62 -14.29 -20.38
CA SER A 632 19.09 -13.73 -21.62
C SER A 632 17.86 -14.55 -22.07
N PRO A 633 16.84 -13.92 -22.67
CA PRO A 633 15.65 -14.64 -23.16
C PRO A 633 15.93 -15.76 -24.18
N ASP A 634 17.04 -15.69 -24.91
CA ASP A 634 17.49 -16.75 -25.83
C ASP A 634 18.30 -17.87 -25.15
N GLY A 635 18.58 -17.75 -23.85
CA GLY A 635 19.26 -18.75 -23.04
C GLY A 635 20.76 -18.87 -23.29
N LYS A 636 21.41 -17.91 -23.97
CA LYS A 636 22.84 -18.02 -24.31
C LYS A 636 23.77 -17.26 -23.38
N MET A 637 23.27 -16.21 -22.73
CA MET A 637 24.06 -15.32 -21.89
C MET A 637 23.44 -15.20 -20.50
N ILE A 638 24.29 -14.88 -19.53
CA ILE A 638 23.89 -14.56 -18.17
C ILE A 638 24.47 -13.18 -17.85
N SER A 639 23.61 -12.25 -17.41
CA SER A 639 24.03 -10.96 -16.86
C SER A 639 24.11 -11.04 -15.34
N TYR A 640 25.08 -10.37 -14.75
CA TYR A 640 25.27 -10.28 -13.31
C TYR A 640 25.91 -8.97 -12.90
N HIS A 641 25.77 -8.60 -11.63
CA HIS A 641 26.40 -7.42 -11.05
C HIS A 641 27.55 -7.82 -10.15
N VAL A 642 28.56 -6.94 -10.08
CA VAL A 642 29.67 -7.06 -9.14
C VAL A 642 29.73 -5.78 -8.32
N ASP A 643 29.65 -5.91 -6.98
CA ASP A 643 29.66 -4.80 -6.03
C ASP A 643 31.10 -4.47 -5.60
N ALA A 644 31.68 -3.41 -6.18
CA ALA A 644 32.92 -2.83 -5.69
C ALA A 644 32.64 -1.76 -4.62
N LYS A 645 33.65 -1.38 -3.83
CA LYS A 645 33.50 -0.46 -2.67
C LYS A 645 32.78 0.86 -2.95
N THR A 646 32.75 1.35 -4.19
CA THR A 646 32.15 2.64 -4.55
C THR A 646 31.24 2.61 -5.77
N LYS A 647 31.18 1.51 -6.52
CA LYS A 647 30.42 1.37 -7.77
C LYS A 647 29.98 -0.07 -7.98
N ARG A 648 28.87 -0.25 -8.68
CA ARG A 648 28.36 -1.55 -9.12
C ARG A 648 28.53 -1.69 -10.62
N SER A 649 29.23 -2.72 -11.07
CA SER A 649 29.40 -2.99 -12.51
C SER A 649 28.36 -3.99 -13.02
N LEU A 650 28.02 -3.91 -14.31
CA LEU A 650 27.19 -4.89 -15.02
C LEU A 650 28.06 -5.69 -15.96
N ASN A 651 28.00 -7.01 -15.83
CA ASN A 651 28.80 -7.96 -16.60
C ASN A 651 27.90 -8.97 -17.31
N VAL A 652 28.41 -9.56 -18.39
CA VAL A 652 27.78 -10.68 -19.09
C VAL A 652 28.77 -11.81 -19.32
N VAL A 653 28.30 -13.05 -19.20
CA VAL A 653 29.08 -14.27 -19.43
C VAL A 653 28.26 -15.26 -20.28
N PRO A 654 28.88 -16.03 -21.19
CA PRO A 654 28.18 -17.12 -21.86
C PRO A 654 27.67 -18.15 -20.86
N ALA A 655 26.44 -18.61 -21.05
CA ALA A 655 25.83 -19.63 -20.19
C ALA A 655 26.57 -20.98 -20.21
N SER A 656 27.33 -21.25 -21.27
CA SER A 656 28.23 -22.41 -21.38
C SER A 656 29.53 -22.27 -20.58
N GLY A 657 29.71 -21.16 -19.86
CA GLY A 657 31.00 -20.74 -19.34
C GLY A 657 31.87 -20.06 -20.41
N GLY A 658 32.85 -19.29 -19.95
CA GLY A 658 33.78 -18.57 -20.82
C GLY A 658 34.26 -17.26 -20.21
N LYS A 659 34.73 -16.35 -21.07
CA LYS A 659 35.24 -15.05 -20.62
C LYS A 659 34.08 -14.10 -20.33
N SER A 660 34.01 -13.61 -19.09
CA SER A 660 33.13 -12.50 -18.71
C SER A 660 33.54 -11.19 -19.38
N THR A 661 32.54 -10.40 -19.76
CA THR A 661 32.71 -9.08 -20.35
C THR A 661 31.95 -8.04 -19.53
N MET A 662 32.66 -7.02 -19.05
CA MET A 662 32.05 -5.86 -18.42
C MET A 662 31.34 -5.01 -19.46
N VAL A 663 30.04 -4.80 -19.28
CA VAL A 663 29.17 -4.02 -20.15
C VAL A 663 29.10 -2.57 -19.66
N LEU A 664 29.03 -2.36 -18.34
CA LEU A 664 28.99 -1.05 -17.70
C LEU A 664 29.82 -1.07 -16.42
N ASP A 665 30.56 0.01 -16.17
CA ASP A 665 31.35 0.22 -14.94
C ASP A 665 30.54 0.87 -13.80
N ASP A 666 29.33 1.36 -14.10
CA ASP A 666 28.37 1.93 -13.15
C ASP A 666 26.92 1.65 -13.59
N CYS A 667 26.29 0.69 -12.92
CA CYS A 667 24.93 0.23 -13.20
C CYS A 667 24.26 -0.20 -11.89
N LYS A 668 23.18 0.49 -11.50
CA LYS A 668 22.38 0.13 -10.32
C LYS A 668 21.59 -1.15 -10.57
N THR A 669 21.01 -1.30 -11.77
CA THR A 669 20.15 -2.43 -12.16
C THR A 669 19.96 -2.48 -13.67
N ALA A 670 19.70 -3.66 -14.23
CA ALA A 670 19.46 -3.86 -15.65
C ALA A 670 18.43 -4.96 -15.95
N SER A 671 17.87 -4.95 -17.16
CA SER A 671 17.00 -6.00 -17.70
C SER A 671 17.20 -6.23 -19.19
N TRP A 672 17.13 -7.49 -19.58
CA TRP A 672 17.23 -7.93 -20.98
C TRP A 672 16.01 -7.52 -21.78
N SER A 673 16.24 -7.06 -23.02
CA SER A 673 15.21 -6.98 -24.04
C SER A 673 14.77 -8.38 -24.47
N SER A 674 13.53 -8.52 -24.95
CA SER A 674 12.98 -9.81 -25.42
C SER A 674 13.78 -10.45 -26.56
N ASN A 675 14.48 -9.65 -27.37
CA ASN A 675 15.35 -10.12 -28.45
C ASN A 675 16.78 -10.52 -28.00
N SER A 676 17.11 -10.39 -26.71
CA SER A 676 18.44 -10.70 -26.13
C SER A 676 19.62 -9.88 -26.68
N GLN A 677 19.37 -8.79 -27.40
CA GLN A 677 20.43 -7.95 -27.98
C GLN A 677 20.70 -6.67 -27.19
N GLU A 678 19.79 -6.28 -26.31
CA GLU A 678 19.84 -4.99 -25.61
C GLU A 678 19.57 -5.16 -24.12
N LEU A 679 20.09 -4.23 -23.32
CA LEU A 679 19.84 -4.13 -21.88
C LEU A 679 19.32 -2.73 -21.57
N ALA A 680 18.14 -2.64 -20.93
CA ALA A 680 17.70 -1.40 -20.30
C ALA A 680 18.30 -1.35 -18.90
N PHE A 681 18.85 -0.22 -18.48
CA PHE A 681 19.57 -0.09 -17.23
C PHE A 681 19.38 1.28 -16.58
N LEU A 682 19.63 1.32 -15.27
CA LEU A 682 19.65 2.53 -14.46
C LEU A 682 21.09 2.82 -14.03
N SER A 683 21.57 4.04 -14.32
CA SER A 683 22.89 4.53 -13.92
C SER A 683 22.77 5.97 -13.44
N GLY A 684 23.16 6.24 -12.19
CA GLY A 684 22.79 7.49 -11.50
C GLY A 684 21.27 7.69 -11.51
N ASN A 685 20.82 8.81 -12.11
CA ASN A 685 19.41 9.18 -12.30
C ASN A 685 18.91 8.95 -13.74
N ASN A 686 19.65 8.19 -14.56
CA ASN A 686 19.31 7.99 -15.97
C ASN A 686 18.87 6.56 -16.25
N ILE A 687 17.70 6.41 -16.87
CA ILE A 687 17.32 5.16 -17.53
C ILE A 687 17.82 5.23 -18.98
N SER A 688 18.52 4.20 -19.40
CA SER A 688 19.16 4.12 -20.72
C SER A 688 19.11 2.69 -21.26
N ILE A 689 19.35 2.53 -22.56
CA ILE A 689 19.46 1.23 -23.23
C ILE A 689 20.88 1.09 -23.79
N ILE A 690 21.46 -0.10 -23.69
CA ILE A 690 22.74 -0.43 -24.33
C ILE A 690 22.58 -1.63 -25.25
N SER A 691 23.04 -1.49 -26.49
CA SER A 691 23.19 -2.59 -27.44
C SER A 691 24.42 -3.43 -27.09
N LEU A 692 24.29 -4.75 -27.06
CA LEU A 692 25.43 -5.65 -26.88
C LEU A 692 26.28 -5.76 -28.14
N ASP A 693 25.71 -5.44 -29.30
CA ASP A 693 26.48 -5.23 -30.52
C ASP A 693 27.05 -3.79 -30.51
N GLY A 694 28.37 -3.68 -30.41
CA GLY A 694 29.09 -2.41 -30.43
C GLY A 694 28.94 -1.51 -29.19
N TYR A 695 28.26 -1.96 -28.12
CA TYR A 695 28.13 -1.27 -26.82
C TYR A 695 27.62 0.18 -26.92
N GLN A 696 26.74 0.44 -27.89
CA GLN A 696 26.17 1.77 -28.10
C GLN A 696 25.10 2.06 -27.05
N LYS A 697 25.26 3.18 -26.34
CA LYS A 697 24.32 3.65 -25.32
C LYS A 697 23.33 4.63 -25.91
N LYS A 698 22.06 4.46 -25.55
CA LYS A 698 20.96 5.34 -25.87
C LYS A 698 20.31 5.83 -24.58
N HIS A 699 20.31 7.15 -24.38
CA HIS A 699 19.58 7.76 -23.28
C HIS A 699 18.07 7.72 -23.55
N ILE A 700 17.27 7.37 -22.53
CA ILE A 700 15.82 7.28 -22.62
C ILE A 700 15.15 8.39 -21.81
N ILE A 701 15.52 8.53 -20.53
CA ILE A 701 15.00 9.59 -19.66
C ILE A 701 15.91 9.86 -18.46
N ASN A 702 15.95 11.12 -18.02
CA ASN A 702 16.48 11.52 -16.72
C ASN A 702 15.31 11.59 -15.71
N LEU A 703 15.44 10.88 -14.59
CA LEU A 703 14.43 10.82 -13.54
C LEU A 703 14.11 12.20 -12.93
N GLU A 704 15.06 13.14 -12.94
CA GLU A 704 14.85 14.51 -12.48
C GLU A 704 13.80 15.27 -13.31
N ASP A 705 13.65 14.92 -14.60
CA ASP A 705 12.62 15.51 -15.48
C ASP A 705 11.19 15.12 -15.04
N LEU A 706 11.06 14.09 -14.20
CA LEU A 706 9.81 13.62 -13.60
C LEU A 706 9.68 13.96 -12.11
N ASP A 707 10.61 14.76 -11.58
CA ASP A 707 10.76 15.02 -10.14
C ASP A 707 10.88 13.72 -9.32
N LEU A 708 11.80 12.84 -9.73
CA LEU A 708 12.11 11.57 -9.06
C LEU A 708 13.57 11.57 -8.58
N ASP A 709 13.79 10.93 -7.43
CA ASP A 709 15.13 10.76 -6.85
C ASP A 709 15.77 9.42 -7.25
N ASP A 710 14.96 8.39 -7.48
CA ASP A 710 15.43 7.07 -7.94
C ASP A 710 14.31 6.27 -8.66
N SER A 711 14.62 5.05 -9.10
CA SER A 711 13.63 4.15 -9.69
C SER A 711 13.93 2.66 -9.46
N SER A 712 12.92 1.81 -9.62
CA SER A 712 13.07 0.36 -9.68
C SER A 712 13.83 -0.07 -10.94
N SER A 713 14.21 -1.35 -11.00
CA SER A 713 14.71 -1.99 -12.22
C SER A 713 13.80 -1.74 -13.43
N PRO A 714 14.29 -1.10 -14.52
CA PRO A 714 13.48 -0.90 -15.72
C PRO A 714 13.10 -2.25 -16.32
N LYS A 715 11.86 -2.42 -16.78
CA LYS A 715 11.34 -3.67 -17.35
C LYS A 715 10.80 -3.44 -18.75
N TRP A 716 11.33 -4.19 -19.72
CA TRP A 716 10.81 -4.22 -21.08
C TRP A 716 9.40 -4.80 -21.14
N SER A 717 8.55 -4.21 -21.98
CA SER A 717 7.34 -4.86 -22.45
C SER A 717 7.69 -6.11 -23.26
N PRO A 718 6.82 -7.14 -23.30
CA PRO A 718 7.10 -8.38 -24.03
C PRO A 718 7.43 -8.17 -25.52
N ASP A 719 6.81 -7.18 -26.16
CA ASP A 719 7.06 -6.79 -27.55
C ASP A 719 8.34 -5.95 -27.76
N GLY A 720 8.96 -5.45 -26.68
CA GLY A 720 10.16 -4.61 -26.74
C GLY A 720 9.90 -3.13 -27.07
N GLU A 721 8.65 -2.69 -27.18
CA GLU A 721 8.32 -1.32 -27.59
C GLU A 721 8.35 -0.30 -26.44
N CYS A 722 8.23 -0.76 -25.20
CA CYS A 722 8.11 0.09 -24.01
C CYS A 722 9.01 -0.37 -22.85
N ILE A 723 9.35 0.57 -21.98
CA ILE A 723 10.00 0.34 -20.69
C ILE A 723 9.03 0.79 -19.60
N ALA A 724 8.79 -0.08 -18.62
CA ALA A 724 8.08 0.26 -17.38
C ALA A 724 9.05 0.37 -16.20
N PHE A 725 8.76 1.26 -15.27
CA PHE A 725 9.49 1.39 -14.00
C PHE A 725 8.62 2.03 -12.93
N ILE A 726 8.94 1.74 -11.67
CA ILE A 726 8.44 2.46 -10.50
C ILE A 726 9.43 3.59 -10.21
N GLY A 727 8.95 4.82 -10.14
CA GLY A 727 9.71 6.01 -9.73
C GLY A 727 9.54 6.29 -8.23
N TYR A 728 10.64 6.65 -7.58
CA TYR A 728 10.71 6.94 -6.15
C TYR A 728 11.06 8.41 -5.90
N LYS A 729 10.39 9.05 -4.94
CA LYS A 729 10.67 10.43 -4.53
C LYS A 729 10.58 10.56 -3.02
N THR A 730 11.63 11.08 -2.39
CA THR A 730 11.71 11.21 -0.93
C THR A 730 10.56 12.08 -0.41
N GLY A 731 9.75 11.51 0.48
CA GLY A 731 8.61 12.20 1.10
C GLY A 731 7.36 12.29 0.22
N ASN A 732 7.38 11.73 -0.99
CA ASN A 732 6.23 11.60 -1.89
C ASN A 732 5.91 10.12 -2.14
N GLU A 733 4.82 9.89 -2.87
CA GLU A 733 4.30 8.56 -3.19
C GLU A 733 5.02 7.95 -4.40
N ASP A 734 5.15 6.62 -4.39
CA ASP A 734 5.75 5.87 -5.51
C ASP A 734 4.84 5.92 -6.73
N ARG A 735 5.40 6.06 -7.93
CA ARG A 735 4.62 6.22 -9.18
C ARG A 735 5.03 5.20 -10.23
N ILE A 736 4.08 4.64 -10.98
CA ILE A 736 4.38 3.69 -12.06
C ILE A 736 4.39 4.46 -13.39
N PHE A 737 5.45 4.28 -14.17
CA PHE A 737 5.60 4.91 -15.47
C PHE A 737 5.82 3.89 -16.57
N THR A 738 5.34 4.23 -17.77
CA THR A 738 5.75 3.61 -19.02
C THR A 738 6.30 4.67 -19.96
N ILE A 739 7.33 4.31 -20.73
CA ILE A 739 7.94 5.16 -21.76
C ILE A 739 8.28 4.30 -22.98
N PRO A 740 8.10 4.78 -24.22
CA PRO A 740 8.58 4.06 -25.39
C PRO A 740 10.08 3.77 -25.29
N SER A 741 10.53 2.57 -25.69
CA SER A 741 11.96 2.21 -25.77
C SER A 741 12.71 3.10 -26.76
N MET A 742 11.98 3.80 -27.63
CA MET A 742 12.53 4.81 -28.50
C MET A 742 12.82 6.17 -27.85
N GLY A 743 12.35 6.37 -26.61
CA GLY A 743 12.21 7.69 -25.97
C GLY A 743 10.91 8.37 -26.39
N GLY A 744 10.46 9.37 -25.64
CA GLY A 744 9.27 10.15 -25.98
C GLY A 744 8.39 10.47 -24.77
N LYS A 745 7.07 10.54 -25.01
CA LYS A 745 6.10 10.90 -23.98
C LYS A 745 5.99 9.78 -22.92
N VAL A 746 6.21 10.15 -21.66
CA VAL A 746 5.99 9.28 -20.50
C VAL A 746 4.50 9.23 -20.17
N THR A 747 4.03 8.06 -19.76
CA THR A 747 2.68 7.83 -19.26
C THR A 747 2.74 7.30 -17.83
N GLU A 748 2.11 8.01 -16.90
CA GLU A 748 1.91 7.55 -15.53
C GLU A 748 0.70 6.60 -15.46
N LEU A 749 0.84 5.50 -14.73
CA LEU A 749 -0.17 4.47 -14.52
C LEU A 749 -0.53 4.38 -13.03
N ALA A 750 -1.77 4.00 -12.74
CA ALA A 750 -2.31 3.91 -11.38
C ALA A 750 -2.11 5.18 -10.53
N PRO A 751 -2.42 6.40 -11.03
CA PRO A 751 -2.26 7.63 -10.25
C PRO A 751 -3.23 7.72 -9.06
N ASP A 752 -4.17 6.78 -8.96
CA ASP A 752 -5.11 6.61 -7.85
C ASP A 752 -4.54 5.80 -6.67
N ASP A 753 -3.36 5.21 -6.85
CA ASP A 753 -2.72 4.33 -5.88
C ASP A 753 -1.49 4.99 -5.27
N ASN A 754 -1.52 5.20 -3.96
CA ASN A 754 -0.56 6.02 -3.24
C ASN A 754 0.37 5.16 -2.35
N ALA A 755 0.19 3.84 -2.38
CA ALA A 755 1.03 2.91 -1.62
C ALA A 755 2.48 2.95 -2.09
N SER A 756 3.42 2.49 -1.26
CA SER A 756 4.73 2.10 -1.75
C SER A 756 4.62 0.89 -2.68
N LYS A 757 5.48 0.80 -3.69
CA LYS A 757 5.33 -0.13 -4.81
C LYS A 757 6.61 -0.91 -5.10
N TYR A 758 6.45 -2.20 -5.33
CA TYR A 758 7.57 -3.13 -5.59
C TYR A 758 7.22 -4.16 -6.66
N GLY A 759 8.23 -4.92 -7.09
CA GLY A 759 8.00 -6.18 -7.82
C GLY A 759 7.27 -6.05 -9.16
N LEU A 760 7.47 -4.95 -9.91
CA LEU A 760 6.81 -4.70 -11.20
C LEU A 760 7.06 -5.85 -12.21
N ARG A 761 5.97 -6.37 -12.81
CA ARG A 761 6.01 -7.40 -13.87
C ARG A 761 4.96 -7.14 -14.94
N TRP A 762 5.36 -7.26 -16.20
CA TRP A 762 4.46 -7.28 -17.34
C TRP A 762 3.71 -8.62 -17.44
N SER A 763 2.44 -8.57 -17.84
CA SER A 763 1.74 -9.75 -18.34
C SER A 763 2.33 -10.17 -19.70
N PRO A 764 2.39 -11.47 -20.03
CA PRO A 764 2.97 -11.95 -21.30
C PRO A 764 2.32 -11.38 -22.57
N ASP A 765 1.03 -11.04 -22.51
CA ASP A 765 0.30 -10.37 -23.60
C ASP A 765 0.54 -8.85 -23.68
N GLY A 766 1.33 -8.27 -22.78
CA GLY A 766 1.74 -6.87 -22.79
C GLY A 766 0.65 -5.86 -22.41
N LYS A 767 -0.53 -6.31 -22.00
CA LYS A 767 -1.68 -5.44 -21.69
C LYS A 767 -1.73 -4.96 -20.24
N TRP A 768 -1.07 -5.67 -19.33
CA TRP A 768 -1.18 -5.45 -17.89
C TRP A 768 0.18 -5.40 -17.22
N ILE A 769 0.23 -4.66 -16.12
CA ILE A 769 1.38 -4.63 -15.22
C ILE A 769 0.87 -5.00 -13.83
N SER A 770 1.44 -6.06 -13.25
CA SER A 770 1.27 -6.38 -11.84
C SER A 770 2.39 -5.77 -11.01
N TYR A 771 2.07 -5.37 -9.79
CA TYR A 771 3.03 -4.86 -8.82
C TYR A 771 2.55 -5.19 -7.41
N LEU A 772 3.49 -5.18 -6.46
CA LEU A 772 3.22 -5.39 -5.05
C LEU A 772 3.13 -4.04 -4.34
N THR A 773 2.30 -3.98 -3.29
CA THR A 773 2.17 -2.80 -2.44
C THR A 773 2.33 -3.17 -0.98
N ASP A 774 2.92 -2.31 -0.16
CA ASP A 774 2.98 -2.50 1.29
C ASP A 774 2.23 -1.37 2.01
N GLU A 775 0.96 -1.61 2.35
CA GLU A 775 0.18 -0.60 3.05
C GLU A 775 -0.78 -1.24 4.07
N SER A 776 -1.26 -0.40 4.97
CA SER A 776 -2.36 -0.74 5.86
C SER A 776 -3.65 -0.78 5.04
N VAL A 777 -4.11 -1.97 4.67
CA VAL A 777 -5.33 -2.16 3.87
C VAL A 777 -6.50 -2.45 4.79
N LYS A 778 -7.65 -1.79 4.55
CA LYS A 778 -8.89 -2.14 5.24
C LYS A 778 -9.40 -3.49 4.74
N VAL A 779 -9.24 -4.53 5.56
CA VAL A 779 -9.61 -5.92 5.25
C VAL A 779 -11.04 -6.27 5.66
N ARG A 780 -11.69 -5.43 6.47
CA ARG A 780 -13.06 -5.67 6.93
C ARG A 780 -13.81 -4.37 7.27
N PRO A 781 -15.15 -4.41 7.37
CA PRO A 781 -15.96 -3.21 7.60
C PRO A 781 -15.71 -2.52 8.96
N GLU A 782 -15.38 -3.30 9.99
CA GLU A 782 -15.32 -2.83 11.39
C GLU A 782 -14.17 -3.43 12.20
N GLY A 783 -13.58 -2.63 13.10
CA GLY A 783 -12.74 -3.04 14.23
C GLY A 783 -13.59 -3.79 15.28
N ILE A 784 -13.07 -4.80 15.97
CA ILE A 784 -13.85 -5.56 16.96
C ILE A 784 -13.01 -5.81 18.21
N LEU A 785 -13.55 -5.42 19.36
CA LEU A 785 -13.01 -5.70 20.69
C LEU A 785 -13.68 -6.95 21.26
N TRP A 786 -12.86 -7.87 21.77
CA TRP A 786 -13.25 -9.14 22.37
C TRP A 786 -12.69 -9.28 23.79
N GLU A 787 -13.29 -10.15 24.60
CA GLU A 787 -12.77 -10.52 25.92
C GLU A 787 -12.76 -12.04 26.15
N ALA A 788 -11.84 -12.48 27.01
CA ALA A 788 -11.85 -13.81 27.65
C ALA A 788 -11.64 -13.67 29.16
N ASN A 789 -12.07 -14.66 29.95
CA ASN A 789 -11.81 -14.70 31.40
C ASN A 789 -10.39 -15.24 31.66
N PHE A 790 -9.57 -14.50 32.41
CA PHE A 790 -8.17 -14.87 32.66
C PHE A 790 -8.03 -16.15 33.50
N GLU A 791 -8.81 -16.31 34.57
CA GLU A 791 -8.78 -17.55 35.39
C GLU A 791 -9.20 -18.77 34.56
N GLU A 792 -10.21 -18.63 33.70
CA GLU A 792 -10.66 -19.70 32.82
C GLU A 792 -9.57 -20.09 31.80
N VAL A 793 -8.88 -19.10 31.23
CA VAL A 793 -7.75 -19.31 30.33
C VAL A 793 -6.64 -20.08 31.06
N VAL A 794 -6.23 -19.62 32.24
CA VAL A 794 -5.19 -20.28 33.06
C VAL A 794 -5.58 -21.71 33.41
N GLU A 795 -6.82 -21.94 33.88
CA GLU A 795 -7.31 -23.28 34.25
C GLU A 795 -7.27 -24.23 33.05
N LYS A 796 -7.63 -23.76 31.85
CA LYS A 796 -7.66 -24.57 30.63
C LYS A 796 -6.28 -24.84 30.07
N LEU A 797 -5.33 -23.91 30.22
CA LEU A 797 -3.95 -24.10 29.79
C LEU A 797 -3.17 -25.05 30.72
N GLN A 798 -3.56 -25.13 32.00
CA GLN A 798 -2.94 -26.03 32.98
C GLN A 798 -3.42 -27.50 32.89
N ARG A 799 -4.47 -27.79 32.13
CA ARG A 799 -5.05 -29.13 31.93
C ARG A 799 -4.52 -29.77 30.67
#